data_AF-A0AAW9R4V2-F1
#
_entry.id   AF-A0AAW9R4V2-F1
#
_cell.length_a   1.000
_cell.length_b   1.000
_cell.length_c   1.000
_cell.angle_alpha   90.00
_cell.angle_beta   90.00
_cell.angle_gamma   90.00
#
_symmetry.space_group_name_H-M   'P 1'
#
loop_
_entity.id
_entity.type
_entity.pdbx_description
1 polymer ?
#
loop_
_entity_poly.entity_id
_entity_poly.type
_entity_poly.pdbx_seq_one_letter_code
_entity_poly.pdbx_strand_id
1 'polypeptide(L)'
;MLSESPIDMELVYEPVGTELRLAWRVVIDHYQTRQEHLDMRFDALTGALLAQDNWVDDIADGAAAPAAAAYNAEYRVFGLGVESPGHPGASHDLVSNPPEANASPSGWQDTRTNPPAGAPEALHTRGNNVRAQWDLGGSNTDVDANRPLGVWNAGSQTLSFDFPWVESEEPATTTNRVASVVNLFYWNNIIHDVLWQYGFDEPSGNFQQNNFGRGGAGNDAVRADALDGSGTNNANFSSPGDGSPGRMQMFRWTSPGGVEVTAPYAATYQSPVPDDWGGTFTSLSGEVVPVQGPTTGIQGCEGPYANAAAVSGKIALVKRGSCEFGLKALVAQQNGAAGVIIFNNDGTNTGAGMAAGTSGASVTIPVVGMLGNQDGDALLAAAAGAPVMVTMSPKLYPDRDSDFDAGIIVHEYGHGVSNRLTGGTQTGCLSGDEQAGEGWSDFYGLMFTMTDAVCDLPRGIGTYSSFEPGDGRGIRRFPYSPDMNVNPFTFADVADTAQSVPHGVGSVWATMLWDMSCKLVDRYGYEQDIHSRAGGNGLALQLVTDGLKLQGCRPTFVAGRNGILGADTALAAADPQYLSNKCIIWHAFARRGLGNAASSGSVNSRTDQTQDFTVPAECQSFQVQVNVTGPGTVGPSASPVTAAYEDVLGFTLMPDAGGTIASAEGCEGTLTGSTFTTRPIVRNCTIAVVFDGVPPLPDAIFADGFEEPATP
;
A
#
# COMPACT_ATOMS: atom_id res chain seq x y z
N MET A 1 -22.59 -16.16 13.16
CA MET A 1 -23.65 -16.79 12.35
C MET A 1 -23.34 -18.28 12.21
N LEU A 2 -24.32 -19.11 11.83
CA LEU A 2 -24.12 -20.56 11.61
C LEU A 2 -23.37 -20.87 10.31
N SER A 3 -23.32 -19.93 9.36
CA SER A 3 -22.57 -19.99 8.10
C SER A 3 -22.37 -18.55 7.61
N GLU A 4 -21.28 -18.30 6.89
CA GLU A 4 -20.90 -17.03 6.29
C GLU A 4 -21.53 -16.84 4.90
N SER A 5 -21.79 -17.96 4.22
CA SER A 5 -22.59 -18.06 2.99
C SER A 5 -23.99 -18.65 3.27
N PRO A 6 -24.99 -18.43 2.39
CA PRO A 6 -26.29 -19.12 2.49
C PRO A 6 -26.11 -20.63 2.64
N ILE A 7 -26.87 -21.25 3.55
CA ILE A 7 -26.77 -22.68 3.80
C ILE A 7 -27.59 -23.42 2.75
N ASP A 8 -26.90 -24.11 1.84
CA ASP A 8 -27.53 -24.96 0.84
C ASP A 8 -27.89 -26.31 1.47
N MET A 9 -29.15 -26.72 1.29
CA MET A 9 -29.67 -28.01 1.75
C MET A 9 -30.29 -28.79 0.59
N GLU A 10 -29.82 -30.00 0.35
CA GLU A 10 -30.37 -30.89 -0.68
C GLU A 10 -30.44 -32.34 -0.22
N LEU A 11 -31.30 -33.13 -0.86
CA LEU A 11 -31.53 -34.53 -0.51
C LEU A 11 -30.62 -35.44 -1.35
N VAL A 12 -29.77 -36.23 -0.69
CA VAL A 12 -28.78 -37.11 -1.33
C VAL A 12 -28.85 -38.54 -0.77
N TYR A 13 -28.16 -39.49 -1.42
CA TYR A 13 -27.94 -40.83 -0.85
C TYR A 13 -26.50 -40.95 -0.37
N GLU A 14 -26.30 -41.18 0.93
CA GLU A 14 -25.00 -41.35 1.58
C GLU A 14 -24.71 -42.83 1.86
N PRO A 15 -23.59 -43.39 1.38
CA PRO A 15 -23.18 -44.76 1.70
C PRO A 15 -22.67 -44.85 3.14
N VAL A 16 -23.31 -45.70 3.95
CA VAL A 16 -22.91 -45.98 5.34
C VAL A 16 -22.62 -47.46 5.50
N GLY A 17 -21.34 -47.83 5.49
CA GLY A 17 -20.90 -49.23 5.47
C GLY A 17 -21.29 -49.93 4.16
N THR A 18 -22.21 -50.90 4.22
CA THR A 18 -22.71 -51.63 3.04
C THR A 18 -24.13 -51.22 2.61
N GLU A 19 -24.70 -50.18 3.21
CA GLU A 19 -26.07 -49.70 2.95
C GLU A 19 -26.04 -48.27 2.39
N LEU A 20 -27.07 -47.90 1.60
CA LEU A 20 -27.32 -46.51 1.19
C LEU A 20 -28.42 -45.91 2.06
N ARG A 21 -28.15 -44.75 2.65
CA ARG A 21 -29.08 -44.00 3.50
C ARG A 21 -29.50 -42.73 2.78
N LEU A 22 -30.79 -42.40 2.82
CA LEU A 22 -31.27 -41.10 2.35
C LEU A 22 -30.86 -40.03 3.37
N ALA A 23 -30.23 -38.95 2.93
CA ALA A 23 -29.63 -37.93 3.78
C ALA A 23 -29.92 -36.50 3.30
N TRP A 24 -29.98 -35.55 4.23
CA TRP A 24 -29.87 -34.12 3.95
C TRP A 24 -28.39 -33.74 3.94
N ARG A 25 -27.92 -33.26 2.79
CA ARG A 25 -26.62 -32.63 2.64
C ARG A 25 -26.75 -31.16 3.01
N VAL A 26 -25.85 -30.68 3.85
CA VAL A 26 -25.83 -29.31 4.38
C VAL A 26 -24.42 -28.79 4.23
N VAL A 27 -24.26 -27.71 3.47
CA VAL A 27 -22.97 -27.06 3.29
C VAL A 27 -22.91 -25.83 4.19
N ILE A 28 -21.90 -25.80 5.07
CA ILE A 28 -21.67 -24.72 6.03
C ILE A 28 -20.33 -24.08 5.75
N ASP A 29 -20.35 -22.77 5.55
CA ASP A 29 -19.16 -21.98 5.26
C ASP A 29 -18.71 -21.21 6.50
N HIS A 30 -17.53 -21.54 7.01
CA HIS A 30 -16.84 -20.84 8.11
C HIS A 30 -15.45 -20.41 7.68
N TYR A 31 -15.23 -20.19 6.39
CA TYR A 31 -13.90 -19.97 5.85
C TYR A 31 -13.21 -18.77 6.51
N GLN A 32 -13.90 -17.65 6.72
CA GLN A 32 -13.32 -16.43 7.28
C GLN A 32 -13.03 -16.52 8.79
N THR A 33 -13.81 -17.31 9.54
CA THR A 33 -13.66 -17.38 11.01
C THR A 33 -12.90 -18.62 11.50
N ARG A 34 -12.86 -19.70 10.72
CA ARG A 34 -12.27 -20.99 11.12
C ARG A 34 -11.51 -21.72 10.00
N GLN A 35 -11.47 -21.18 8.78
CA GLN A 35 -10.86 -21.85 7.62
C GLN A 35 -11.51 -23.23 7.35
N GLU A 36 -12.81 -23.36 7.62
CA GLU A 36 -13.58 -24.59 7.44
C GLU A 36 -14.68 -24.37 6.39
N HIS A 37 -14.84 -25.34 5.48
CA HIS A 37 -15.98 -25.41 4.58
C HIS A 37 -16.55 -26.82 4.66
N LEU A 38 -17.62 -26.98 5.44
CA LEU A 38 -18.11 -28.27 5.90
C LEU A 38 -19.25 -28.77 5.02
N ASP A 39 -19.07 -29.92 4.38
CA ASP A 39 -20.15 -30.68 3.76
C ASP A 39 -20.62 -31.78 4.72
N MET A 40 -21.78 -31.58 5.33
CA MET A 40 -22.35 -32.47 6.35
C MET A 40 -23.55 -33.23 5.79
N ARG A 41 -23.62 -34.55 6.03
CA ARG A 41 -24.75 -35.41 5.64
C ARG A 41 -25.46 -35.93 6.87
N PHE A 42 -26.74 -35.60 7.03
CA PHE A 42 -27.59 -36.07 8.12
C PHE A 42 -28.65 -37.04 7.61
N ASP A 43 -28.86 -38.18 8.29
CA ASP A 43 -29.90 -39.14 7.94
C ASP A 43 -31.27 -38.45 7.87
N ALA A 44 -31.93 -38.55 6.71
CA ALA A 44 -33.13 -37.77 6.41
C ALA A 44 -34.35 -38.17 7.26
N LEU A 45 -34.31 -39.32 7.94
CA LEU A 45 -35.39 -39.83 8.78
C LEU A 45 -35.14 -39.63 10.27
N THR A 46 -33.88 -39.72 10.71
CA THR A 46 -33.50 -39.71 12.12
C THR A 46 -32.76 -38.45 12.56
N GLY A 47 -32.22 -37.67 11.61
CA GLY A 47 -31.40 -36.48 11.89
C GLY A 47 -30.01 -36.79 12.43
N ALA A 48 -29.59 -38.06 12.46
CA ALA A 48 -28.24 -38.44 12.90
C ALA A 48 -27.20 -38.03 11.86
N LEU A 49 -26.05 -37.49 12.29
CA LEU A 49 -24.93 -37.20 11.40
C LEU A 49 -24.36 -38.51 10.85
N LEU A 50 -24.31 -38.63 9.52
CA LEU A 50 -23.81 -39.80 8.80
C LEU A 50 -22.38 -39.60 8.30
N ALA A 51 -22.08 -38.42 7.74
CA ALA A 51 -20.75 -38.06 7.23
C ALA A 51 -20.52 -36.54 7.34
N GLN A 52 -19.25 -36.13 7.44
CA GLN A 52 -18.83 -34.74 7.43
C GLN A 52 -17.46 -34.67 6.77
N ASP A 53 -17.35 -33.89 5.70
CA ASP A 53 -16.09 -33.59 5.02
C ASP A 53 -15.79 -32.09 5.14
N ASN A 54 -14.51 -31.74 5.31
CA ASN A 54 -14.06 -30.35 5.23
C ASN A 54 -13.37 -30.16 3.88
N TRP A 55 -14.01 -29.42 2.98
CA TRP A 55 -13.55 -29.23 1.61
C TRP A 55 -12.31 -28.36 1.47
N VAL A 56 -11.92 -27.65 2.53
CA VAL A 56 -10.65 -26.93 2.59
C VAL A 56 -9.48 -27.89 2.84
N ASP A 57 -9.74 -29.08 3.40
CA ASP A 57 -8.73 -30.11 3.67
C ASP A 57 -8.48 -31.01 2.43
N ASP A 58 -9.46 -31.11 1.52
CA ASP A 58 -9.44 -32.05 0.38
C ASP A 58 -8.82 -31.51 -0.93
N ILE A 59 -8.27 -30.28 -0.95
CA ILE A 59 -7.42 -29.82 -2.08
C ILE A 59 -5.98 -30.40 -1.96
N ALA A 60 -5.66 -31.11 -0.87
CA ALA A 60 -4.34 -31.69 -0.62
C ALA A 60 -4.16 -33.11 -1.19
N ASP A 61 -4.45 -33.34 -2.47
CA ASP A 61 -4.13 -34.63 -3.10
C ASP A 61 -2.69 -34.63 -3.65
N GLY A 62 -1.74 -35.03 -2.79
CA GLY A 62 -0.42 -35.54 -3.20
C GLY A 62 0.79 -35.19 -2.33
N ALA A 63 0.70 -34.17 -1.50
CA ALA A 63 1.71 -33.87 -0.48
C ALA A 63 0.97 -33.60 0.82
N ALA A 64 1.26 -34.39 1.87
CA ALA A 64 0.76 -34.11 3.20
C ALA A 64 1.00 -32.62 3.51
N ALA A 65 -0.05 -31.89 3.85
CA ALA A 65 0.09 -30.52 4.34
C ALA A 65 1.19 -30.52 5.39
N PRO A 66 2.27 -29.76 5.21
CA PRO A 66 3.33 -29.72 6.21
C PRO A 66 2.73 -29.30 7.55
N ALA A 67 3.13 -30.00 8.61
CA ALA A 67 2.60 -29.73 9.95
C ALA A 67 2.83 -28.26 10.31
N ALA A 68 1.77 -27.58 10.78
CA ALA A 68 1.87 -26.21 11.27
C ALA A 68 3.01 -26.07 12.31
N ALA A 69 3.58 -24.87 12.41
CA ALA A 69 4.68 -24.56 13.31
C ALA A 69 4.43 -25.16 14.70
N ALA A 70 5.38 -25.95 15.20
CA ALA A 70 5.21 -26.67 16.46
C ALA A 70 5.47 -25.80 17.71
N TYR A 71 5.42 -24.48 17.56
CA TYR A 71 5.64 -23.46 18.59
C TYR A 71 4.80 -22.22 18.30
N ASN A 72 4.54 -21.43 19.34
CA ASN A 72 3.96 -20.10 19.24
C ASN A 72 5.08 -19.04 19.16
N ALA A 73 4.84 -17.93 18.46
CA ALA A 73 5.76 -16.81 18.39
C ALA A 73 5.03 -15.47 18.56
N GLU A 74 5.67 -14.51 19.22
CA GLU A 74 5.10 -13.18 19.45
C GLU A 74 6.12 -12.09 19.16
N TYR A 75 5.69 -10.99 18.55
CA TYR A 75 6.56 -9.89 18.12
C TYR A 75 5.94 -8.56 18.49
N ARG A 76 6.67 -7.71 19.22
CA ARG A 76 6.23 -6.32 19.39
C ARG A 76 6.68 -5.50 18.19
N VAL A 77 5.71 -4.97 17.42
CA VAL A 77 5.94 -4.34 16.11
C VAL A 77 4.90 -3.26 15.80
N PHE A 78 5.20 -2.42 14.81
CA PHE A 78 4.18 -1.68 14.07
C PHE A 78 3.64 -2.61 12.99
N GLY A 79 2.61 -3.38 13.33
CA GLY A 79 2.12 -4.49 12.51
C GLY A 79 1.23 -4.07 11.34
N LEU A 80 0.68 -5.06 10.63
CA LEU A 80 -0.31 -4.84 9.56
C LEU A 80 -1.42 -3.85 10.00
N GLY A 81 -1.77 -2.93 9.10
CA GLY A 81 -2.69 -1.82 9.38
C GLY A 81 -2.04 -0.56 9.94
N VAL A 82 -0.74 -0.60 10.29
CA VAL A 82 0.06 0.57 10.69
C VAL A 82 1.21 0.78 9.72
N GLU A 83 1.15 1.86 8.93
CA GLU A 83 2.22 2.17 7.96
C GLU A 83 3.52 2.61 8.65
N SER A 84 3.44 3.47 9.65
CA SER A 84 4.60 3.93 10.42
C SER A 84 4.19 4.66 11.71
N PRO A 85 5.13 4.95 12.63
CA PRO A 85 4.82 5.66 13.87
C PRO A 85 4.21 7.06 13.66
N GLY A 86 4.44 7.67 12.49
CA GLY A 86 3.93 8.99 12.14
C GLY A 86 2.45 9.01 11.71
N HIS A 87 1.81 7.86 11.56
CA HIS A 87 0.43 7.76 11.08
C HIS A 87 -0.59 7.79 12.23
N PRO A 88 -1.79 8.36 12.01
CA PRO A 88 -2.84 8.39 13.03
C PRO A 88 -3.21 6.99 13.52
N GLY A 89 -3.28 6.82 14.84
CA GLY A 89 -3.64 5.53 15.44
C GLY A 89 -2.52 4.49 15.44
N ALA A 90 -1.31 4.84 15.03
CA ALA A 90 -0.16 3.94 15.08
C ALA A 90 0.11 3.44 16.51
N SER A 91 0.28 2.13 16.65
CA SER A 91 0.58 1.46 17.91
C SER A 91 1.70 0.43 17.72
N HIS A 92 2.52 0.28 18.76
CA HIS A 92 3.63 -0.68 18.80
C HIS A 92 3.23 -1.89 19.65
N ASP A 93 2.48 -2.80 19.02
CA ASP A 93 1.71 -3.85 19.68
C ASP A 93 2.37 -5.22 19.59
N LEU A 94 2.06 -6.07 20.56
CA LEU A 94 2.50 -7.47 20.57
C LEU A 94 1.56 -8.30 19.68
N VAL A 95 2.07 -8.76 18.55
CA VAL A 95 1.35 -9.62 17.59
C VAL A 95 1.73 -11.07 17.83
N SER A 96 0.74 -11.93 18.05
CA SER A 96 0.93 -13.35 18.33
C SER A 96 0.58 -14.23 17.13
N ASN A 97 1.44 -15.20 16.84
CA ASN A 97 1.32 -16.21 15.79
C ASN A 97 0.94 -15.68 14.39
N PRO A 98 1.66 -14.67 13.85
CA PRO A 98 1.41 -14.18 12.50
C PRO A 98 1.79 -15.09 11.31
N PRO A 99 2.58 -16.19 11.41
CA PRO A 99 2.92 -16.97 10.22
C PRO A 99 1.72 -17.66 9.56
N GLU A 100 1.66 -17.58 8.22
CA GLU A 100 0.69 -18.34 7.44
C GLU A 100 1.16 -19.77 7.23
N ALA A 101 0.35 -20.77 7.58
CA ALA A 101 0.78 -22.18 7.56
C ALA A 101 1.09 -22.71 6.15
N ASN A 102 0.49 -22.14 5.10
CA ASN A 102 0.75 -22.56 3.73
C ASN A 102 2.09 -22.02 3.19
N ALA A 103 2.40 -20.75 3.45
CA ALA A 103 3.62 -20.08 3.01
C ALA A 103 4.81 -20.36 3.94
N SER A 104 4.57 -20.34 5.26
CA SER A 104 5.55 -20.53 6.33
C SER A 104 5.20 -21.74 7.21
N PRO A 105 5.21 -22.96 6.67
CA PRO A 105 4.70 -24.15 7.38
C PRO A 105 5.47 -24.49 8.66
N SER A 106 6.77 -24.18 8.72
CA SER A 106 7.61 -24.39 9.90
C SER A 106 7.64 -23.16 10.85
N GLY A 107 6.82 -22.13 10.57
CA GLY A 107 6.89 -20.82 11.21
C GLY A 107 8.12 -20.03 10.75
N TRP A 108 8.28 -18.81 11.25
CA TRP A 108 9.29 -17.89 10.74
C TRP A 108 10.72 -18.14 11.26
N GLN A 109 10.91 -18.92 12.33
CA GLN A 109 12.23 -19.19 12.95
C GLN A 109 12.85 -20.55 12.60
N ASP A 110 12.26 -21.29 11.67
CA ASP A 110 12.70 -22.66 11.39
C ASP A 110 12.83 -22.93 9.90
N THR A 111 13.98 -23.43 9.48
CA THR A 111 14.25 -23.76 8.08
C THR A 111 14.06 -25.25 7.79
N ARG A 112 13.82 -26.07 8.83
CA ARG A 112 13.71 -27.52 8.71
C ARG A 112 12.35 -27.91 8.15
N THR A 113 12.34 -28.93 7.30
CA THR A 113 11.09 -29.60 6.90
C THR A 113 10.59 -30.45 8.06
N ASN A 114 9.35 -30.22 8.51
CA ASN A 114 8.72 -30.92 9.65
C ASN A 114 9.54 -30.81 10.94
N PRO A 115 9.67 -29.60 11.52
CA PRO A 115 10.42 -29.42 12.75
C PRO A 115 9.80 -30.23 13.91
N PRO A 116 10.62 -30.77 14.83
CA PRO A 116 10.11 -31.45 16.01
C PRO A 116 9.36 -30.47 16.92
N ALA A 117 8.44 -30.99 17.73
CA ALA A 117 7.78 -30.19 18.77
C ALA A 117 8.79 -29.59 19.76
N GLY A 118 8.51 -28.35 20.18
CA GLY A 118 9.37 -27.60 21.10
C GLY A 118 10.01 -26.38 20.44
N ALA A 119 11.21 -26.02 20.90
CA ALA A 119 11.85 -24.78 20.47
C ALA A 119 12.16 -24.80 18.95
N PRO A 120 11.96 -23.67 18.25
CA PRO A 120 12.38 -23.53 16.87
C PRO A 120 13.90 -23.67 16.72
N GLU A 121 14.35 -23.86 15.48
CA GLU A 121 15.77 -23.90 15.12
C GLU A 121 16.53 -22.64 15.59
N ALA A 122 15.94 -21.46 15.43
CA ALA A 122 16.52 -20.20 15.84
C ALA A 122 15.69 -19.51 16.94
N LEU A 123 16.36 -18.98 17.95
CA LEU A 123 15.74 -18.12 18.98
C LEU A 123 15.93 -16.63 18.70
N HIS A 124 16.46 -16.27 17.54
CA HIS A 124 16.70 -14.91 17.09
C HIS A 124 15.99 -14.65 15.75
N THR A 125 16.10 -13.45 15.20
CA THR A 125 15.44 -13.00 13.95
C THR A 125 16.05 -13.63 12.68
N ARG A 126 16.06 -14.96 12.61
CA ARG A 126 16.52 -15.75 11.46
C ARG A 126 15.55 -16.91 11.24
N GLY A 127 15.17 -17.15 10.00
CA GLY A 127 14.58 -18.42 9.61
C GLY A 127 14.44 -18.55 8.12
N ASN A 128 13.31 -19.11 7.66
CA ASN A 128 13.19 -19.56 6.27
C ASN A 128 13.14 -18.41 5.26
N ASN A 129 12.40 -17.35 5.56
CA ASN A 129 12.09 -16.31 4.56
C ASN A 129 13.11 -15.17 4.62
N VAL A 130 13.61 -14.87 5.83
CA VAL A 130 14.48 -13.72 6.10
C VAL A 130 15.46 -13.98 7.24
N ARG A 131 16.60 -13.31 7.15
CA ARG A 131 17.64 -13.22 8.19
C ARG A 131 17.88 -11.75 8.53
N ALA A 132 17.10 -11.23 9.47
CA ALA A 132 17.20 -9.83 9.86
C ALA A 132 18.27 -9.62 10.95
N GLN A 133 19.06 -8.56 10.82
CA GLN A 133 20.13 -8.17 11.76
C GLN A 133 20.35 -6.65 11.70
N TRP A 134 21.11 -6.09 12.64
CA TRP A 134 21.62 -4.73 12.47
C TRP A 134 22.99 -4.73 11.76
N ASP A 135 23.27 -3.72 10.93
CA ASP A 135 24.59 -3.54 10.30
C ASP A 135 25.08 -2.09 10.37
N LEU A 136 25.20 -1.57 11.60
CA LEU A 136 25.67 -0.20 11.87
C LEU A 136 27.01 0.19 11.20
N GLY A 137 27.81 -0.80 10.79
CA GLY A 137 29.09 -0.59 10.13
C GLY A 137 29.06 -0.70 8.60
N GLY A 138 27.92 -1.07 7.99
CA GLY A 138 27.80 -1.35 6.56
C GLY A 138 28.73 -2.47 6.09
N SER A 139 28.99 -3.44 6.97
CA SER A 139 29.97 -4.51 6.78
C SER A 139 29.47 -5.64 5.88
N ASN A 140 28.16 -5.74 5.68
CA ASN A 140 27.44 -6.79 4.96
C ASN A 140 27.72 -8.20 5.50
N THR A 141 28.09 -8.32 6.77
CA THR A 141 28.35 -9.63 7.40
C THR A 141 27.06 -10.24 7.93
N ASP A 142 26.76 -11.49 7.58
CA ASP A 142 25.64 -12.25 8.15
C ASP A 142 26.12 -12.96 9.44
N VAL A 143 25.80 -12.39 10.62
CA VAL A 143 26.26 -12.91 11.92
C VAL A 143 25.17 -12.89 12.98
N ASP A 144 24.97 -14.00 13.68
CA ASP A 144 23.94 -14.11 14.72
C ASP A 144 24.18 -13.18 15.91
N ALA A 145 25.42 -12.74 16.14
CA ALA A 145 25.74 -11.74 17.17
C ALA A 145 25.07 -10.38 16.94
N ASN A 146 24.65 -10.11 15.69
CA ASN A 146 23.94 -8.88 15.31
C ASN A 146 22.41 -9.04 15.29
N ARG A 147 21.88 -10.07 15.97
CA ARG A 147 20.44 -10.36 16.02
C ARG A 147 19.92 -10.30 17.45
N PRO A 148 18.75 -9.71 17.70
CA PRO A 148 18.12 -9.80 19.01
C PRO A 148 17.75 -11.25 19.32
N LEU A 149 18.01 -11.67 20.56
CA LEU A 149 17.64 -12.99 21.08
C LEU A 149 16.28 -12.90 21.77
N GLY A 150 15.29 -13.62 21.27
CA GLY A 150 13.98 -13.75 21.89
C GLY A 150 14.00 -14.63 23.14
N VAL A 151 12.92 -14.56 23.91
CA VAL A 151 12.76 -15.34 25.14
C VAL A 151 11.92 -16.58 24.86
N TRP A 152 12.53 -17.76 24.97
CA TRP A 152 11.81 -19.04 24.86
C TRP A 152 11.19 -19.45 26.21
N ASN A 153 9.87 -19.64 26.22
CA ASN A 153 9.15 -20.24 27.33
C ASN A 153 8.76 -21.69 26.98
N ALA A 154 9.49 -22.65 27.54
CA ALA A 154 9.23 -24.08 27.31
C ALA A 154 7.87 -24.56 27.83
N GLY A 155 7.29 -23.88 28.84
CA GLY A 155 6.00 -24.25 29.42
C GLY A 155 4.82 -23.90 28.51
N SER A 156 4.87 -22.74 27.85
CA SER A 156 3.85 -22.32 26.87
C SER A 156 4.23 -22.64 25.42
N GLN A 157 5.44 -23.14 25.18
CA GLN A 157 6.04 -23.31 23.86
C GLN A 157 6.02 -22.01 23.04
N THR A 158 6.32 -20.88 23.68
CA THR A 158 6.25 -19.55 23.05
C THR A 158 7.64 -18.93 22.97
N LEU A 159 8.00 -18.45 21.78
CA LEU A 159 9.16 -17.57 21.56
C LEU A 159 8.69 -16.11 21.50
N SER A 160 9.12 -15.29 22.45
CA SER A 160 8.68 -13.89 22.55
C SER A 160 9.79 -12.91 22.18
N PHE A 161 9.50 -12.02 21.23
CA PHE A 161 10.28 -10.84 20.86
C PHE A 161 9.55 -9.57 21.32
N ASP A 162 9.31 -9.46 22.63
CA ASP A 162 8.66 -8.30 23.25
C ASP A 162 9.70 -7.21 23.59
N PHE A 163 10.11 -6.45 22.56
CA PHE A 163 11.06 -5.34 22.71
C PHE A 163 10.37 -3.99 22.49
N PRO A 164 10.31 -3.09 23.49
CA PRO A 164 9.68 -1.79 23.34
C PRO A 164 10.48 -0.87 22.44
N TRP A 165 9.78 0.08 21.82
CA TRP A 165 10.35 1.19 21.07
C TRP A 165 10.09 2.50 21.82
N VAL A 166 11.04 3.43 21.78
CA VAL A 166 11.00 4.71 22.48
C VAL A 166 11.24 5.84 21.47
N GLU A 167 10.18 6.56 21.11
CA GLU A 167 10.21 7.64 20.12
C GLU A 167 11.23 8.75 20.42
N SER A 168 11.43 9.05 21.70
CA SER A 168 12.35 10.12 22.13
C SER A 168 13.84 9.75 22.05
N GLU A 169 14.17 8.51 21.68
CA GLU A 169 15.56 8.01 21.61
C GLU A 169 16.06 7.89 20.16
N GLU A 170 17.37 8.04 19.97
CA GLU A 170 18.00 7.78 18.68
C GLU A 170 17.83 6.32 18.24
N PRO A 171 17.74 6.03 16.93
CA PRO A 171 17.59 4.67 16.44
C PRO A 171 18.71 3.71 16.89
N ALA A 172 19.94 4.23 17.01
CA ALA A 172 21.11 3.43 17.37
C ALA A 172 21.19 3.05 18.87
N THR A 173 20.27 3.52 19.73
CA THR A 173 20.23 3.04 21.13
C THR A 173 19.94 1.54 21.16
N THR A 174 20.39 0.86 22.21
CA THR A 174 20.17 -0.59 22.33
C THR A 174 18.69 -0.95 22.24
N THR A 175 17.81 -0.15 22.87
CA THR A 175 16.35 -0.35 22.87
C THR A 175 15.76 -0.26 21.47
N ASN A 176 15.97 0.86 20.77
CA ASN A 176 15.37 1.06 19.45
C ASN A 176 16.01 0.17 18.38
N ARG A 177 17.32 -0.10 18.47
CA ARG A 177 18.00 -1.00 17.55
C ARG A 177 17.42 -2.41 17.58
N VAL A 178 17.14 -2.97 18.76
CA VAL A 178 16.56 -4.33 18.81
C VAL A 178 15.11 -4.35 18.33
N ALA A 179 14.32 -3.31 18.62
CA ALA A 179 12.95 -3.18 18.10
C ALA A 179 12.94 -3.06 16.57
N SER A 180 13.87 -2.30 16.00
CA SER A 180 14.07 -2.10 14.56
C SER A 180 14.29 -3.44 13.83
N VAL A 181 15.23 -4.26 14.30
CA VAL A 181 15.47 -5.60 13.69
C VAL A 181 14.24 -6.51 13.78
N VAL A 182 13.49 -6.47 14.88
CA VAL A 182 12.27 -7.28 15.03
C VAL A 182 11.16 -6.79 14.10
N ASN A 183 10.99 -5.48 13.94
CA ASN A 183 10.02 -4.91 13.02
C ASN A 183 10.36 -5.26 11.55
N LEU A 184 11.63 -5.13 11.17
CA LEU A 184 12.12 -5.52 9.84
C LEU A 184 11.93 -7.01 9.57
N PHE A 185 12.21 -7.86 10.56
CA PHE A 185 11.98 -9.30 10.49
C PHE A 185 10.50 -9.62 10.27
N TYR A 186 9.62 -9.00 11.06
CA TYR A 186 8.18 -9.18 10.95
C TYR A 186 7.68 -8.80 9.54
N TRP A 187 8.00 -7.60 9.06
CA TRP A 187 7.51 -7.13 7.77
C TRP A 187 8.03 -7.95 6.59
N ASN A 188 9.30 -8.37 6.59
CA ASN A 188 9.82 -9.24 5.53
C ASN A 188 9.08 -10.60 5.48
N ASN A 189 8.71 -11.16 6.63
CA ASN A 189 7.92 -12.39 6.66
C ASN A 189 6.46 -12.16 6.27
N ILE A 190 5.84 -11.06 6.68
CA ILE A 190 4.47 -10.70 6.25
C ILE A 190 4.41 -10.55 4.73
N ILE A 191 5.37 -9.81 4.14
CA ILE A 191 5.41 -9.62 2.68
C ILE A 191 5.57 -10.97 1.98
N HIS A 192 6.45 -11.83 2.48
CA HIS A 192 6.62 -13.19 1.97
C HIS A 192 5.30 -13.98 2.00
N ASP A 193 4.68 -14.07 3.18
CA ASP A 193 3.48 -14.90 3.39
C ASP A 193 2.29 -14.39 2.58
N VAL A 194 2.08 -13.07 2.53
CA VAL A 194 1.06 -12.44 1.69
C VAL A 194 1.33 -12.70 0.22
N LEU A 195 2.52 -12.39 -0.31
CA LEU A 195 2.79 -12.53 -1.75
C LEU A 195 2.85 -13.98 -2.21
N TRP A 196 3.15 -14.94 -1.33
CA TRP A 196 2.96 -16.36 -1.63
C TRP A 196 1.51 -16.65 -2.02
N GLN A 197 0.54 -16.08 -1.29
CA GLN A 197 -0.89 -16.18 -1.64
C GLN A 197 -1.19 -15.57 -3.01
N TYR A 198 -0.41 -14.63 -3.53
CA TYR A 198 -0.61 -14.03 -4.86
C TYR A 198 0.27 -14.66 -5.95
N GLY A 199 0.92 -15.78 -5.64
CA GLY A 199 1.72 -16.56 -6.58
C GLY A 199 3.15 -16.07 -6.75
N PHE A 200 3.71 -15.33 -5.79
CA PHE A 200 5.17 -15.25 -5.61
C PHE A 200 5.61 -16.40 -4.69
N ASP A 201 5.50 -17.61 -5.23
CA ASP A 201 5.79 -18.88 -4.58
C ASP A 201 7.18 -19.41 -4.96
N GLU A 202 7.53 -20.60 -4.48
CA GLU A 202 8.86 -21.18 -4.69
C GLU A 202 9.20 -21.38 -6.18
N PRO A 203 8.33 -21.96 -7.05
CA PRO A 203 8.58 -22.01 -8.49
C PRO A 203 8.70 -20.64 -9.18
N SER A 204 8.04 -19.62 -8.63
CA SER A 204 8.12 -18.24 -9.11
C SER A 204 9.34 -17.48 -8.59
N GLY A 205 10.24 -18.15 -7.86
CA GLY A 205 11.50 -17.61 -7.38
C GLY A 205 11.32 -16.64 -6.21
N ASN A 206 10.49 -17.00 -5.25
CA ASN A 206 10.42 -16.32 -3.97
C ASN A 206 11.72 -16.47 -3.15
N PHE A 207 11.82 -15.78 -2.02
CA PHE A 207 13.03 -15.79 -1.19
C PHE A 207 12.87 -16.75 -0.01
N GLN A 208 13.45 -17.94 -0.11
CA GLN A 208 13.37 -18.98 0.93
C GLN A 208 14.69 -19.75 1.11
N GLN A 209 15.05 -20.02 2.36
CA GLN A 209 16.19 -20.88 2.67
C GLN A 209 15.92 -22.32 2.24
N ASN A 210 14.72 -22.82 2.50
CA ASN A 210 14.24 -24.14 2.14
C ASN A 210 12.89 -24.00 1.41
N ASN A 211 12.78 -24.62 0.25
CA ASN A 211 11.58 -24.59 -0.60
C ASN A 211 10.65 -25.78 -0.34
N PHE A 212 10.96 -26.61 0.66
CA PHE A 212 10.15 -27.77 1.06
C PHE A 212 9.83 -28.76 -0.07
N GLY A 213 10.66 -28.79 -1.12
CA GLY A 213 10.45 -29.63 -2.30
C GLY A 213 9.37 -29.11 -3.28
N ARG A 214 8.88 -27.88 -3.12
CA ARG A 214 7.83 -27.28 -3.96
C ARG A 214 8.31 -26.72 -5.30
N GLY A 215 9.62 -26.67 -5.53
CA GLY A 215 10.23 -26.15 -6.76
C GLY A 215 11.13 -24.95 -6.49
N GLY A 216 11.59 -24.27 -7.55
CA GLY A 216 12.51 -23.14 -7.46
C GLY A 216 13.91 -23.51 -6.96
N ALA A 217 14.75 -22.49 -6.76
CA ALA A 217 16.07 -22.63 -6.15
C ALA A 217 16.11 -21.93 -4.78
N GLY A 218 16.12 -22.70 -3.70
CA GLY A 218 16.25 -22.13 -2.34
C GLY A 218 17.68 -21.73 -1.97
N ASN A 219 17.90 -21.51 -0.68
CA ASN A 219 19.10 -20.89 -0.07
C ASN A 219 19.22 -19.38 -0.31
N ASP A 220 18.07 -18.71 -0.46
CA ASP A 220 18.03 -17.32 -0.85
C ASP A 220 17.10 -16.45 0.00
N ALA A 221 16.85 -16.87 1.25
CA ALA A 221 16.24 -16.04 2.28
C ALA A 221 16.83 -14.62 2.26
N VAL A 222 15.99 -13.60 2.36
CA VAL A 222 16.41 -12.19 2.33
C VAL A 222 17.37 -11.92 3.47
N ARG A 223 18.50 -11.27 3.19
CA ARG A 223 19.37 -10.67 4.21
C ARG A 223 18.87 -9.26 4.46
N ALA A 224 18.29 -9.01 5.63
CA ALA A 224 17.67 -7.73 5.94
C ALA A 224 18.50 -7.01 7.00
N ASP A 225 19.18 -5.95 6.58
CA ASP A 225 20.11 -5.19 7.41
C ASP A 225 19.44 -3.89 7.86
N ALA A 226 19.02 -3.88 9.13
CA ALA A 226 18.46 -2.73 9.82
C ALA A 226 19.57 -1.73 10.19
N LEU A 227 19.25 -0.44 10.15
CA LEU A 227 20.17 0.66 10.46
C LEU A 227 21.55 0.50 9.81
N ASP A 228 21.56 0.09 8.53
CA ASP A 228 22.78 -0.15 7.80
C ASP A 228 23.61 1.15 7.67
N GLY A 229 24.86 1.09 8.11
CA GLY A 229 25.76 2.24 8.21
C GLY A 229 26.40 2.68 6.88
N SER A 230 26.12 2.00 5.77
CA SER A 230 26.64 2.35 4.45
C SER A 230 25.93 3.55 3.81
N GLY A 231 24.77 3.95 4.33
CA GLY A 231 23.97 5.05 3.81
C GLY A 231 23.11 5.75 4.87
N THR A 232 22.46 6.84 4.44
CA THR A 232 21.43 7.55 5.21
C THR A 232 20.39 8.09 4.23
N ASN A 233 19.19 8.43 4.73
CA ASN A 233 18.13 9.08 3.97
C ASN A 233 17.70 8.33 2.70
N ASN A 234 17.77 6.99 2.77
CA ASN A 234 17.42 6.11 1.67
C ASN A 234 17.16 4.69 2.20
N ALA A 235 16.91 3.75 1.30
CA ALA A 235 17.07 2.32 1.51
C ALA A 235 17.48 1.69 0.16
N ASN A 236 17.78 0.39 0.12
CA ASN A 236 17.94 -0.32 -1.16
C ASN A 236 17.70 -1.83 -1.01
N PHE A 237 17.43 -2.47 -2.14
CA PHE A 237 17.38 -3.91 -2.27
C PHE A 237 18.20 -4.43 -3.46
N SER A 238 19.08 -5.39 -3.22
CA SER A 238 19.76 -6.14 -4.29
C SER A 238 19.01 -7.45 -4.60
N SER A 239 18.59 -7.63 -5.85
CA SER A 239 17.82 -8.78 -6.32
C SER A 239 18.63 -9.68 -7.27
N PRO A 240 19.53 -10.54 -6.76
CA PRO A 240 20.16 -11.55 -7.61
C PRO A 240 19.13 -12.60 -8.04
N GLY A 241 19.50 -13.40 -9.04
CA GLY A 241 18.66 -14.50 -9.53
C GLY A 241 18.35 -15.53 -8.43
N ASP A 242 17.29 -16.31 -8.67
CA ASP A 242 16.78 -17.38 -7.82
C ASP A 242 17.89 -18.34 -7.32
N GLY A 243 17.86 -18.64 -6.03
CA GLY A 243 18.91 -19.40 -5.34
C GLY A 243 20.09 -18.58 -4.82
N SER A 244 20.08 -17.25 -5.00
CA SER A 244 21.01 -16.32 -4.35
C SER A 244 20.26 -15.34 -3.45
N PRO A 245 20.69 -15.12 -2.19
CA PRO A 245 20.00 -14.23 -1.26
C PRO A 245 19.83 -12.81 -1.79
N GLY A 246 18.60 -12.32 -1.74
CA GLY A 246 18.35 -10.88 -1.79
C GLY A 246 18.97 -10.18 -0.57
N ARG A 247 19.30 -8.89 -0.70
CA ARG A 247 19.77 -8.08 0.44
C ARG A 247 19.00 -6.77 0.48
N MET A 248 18.29 -6.54 1.57
CA MET A 248 17.61 -5.30 1.91
C MET A 248 18.48 -4.53 2.90
N GLN A 249 18.77 -3.27 2.62
CA GLN A 249 19.55 -2.40 3.48
C GLN A 249 18.71 -1.16 3.81
N MET A 250 18.26 -1.09 5.05
CA MET A 250 17.42 -0.01 5.57
C MET A 250 18.31 0.99 6.29
N PHE A 251 18.09 2.29 6.07
CA PHE A 251 18.99 3.31 6.59
C PHE A 251 18.34 4.23 7.61
N ARG A 252 19.20 4.86 8.40
CA ARG A 252 18.84 5.98 9.25
C ARG A 252 18.47 7.20 8.39
N TRP A 253 17.41 7.91 8.77
CA TRP A 253 16.99 9.18 8.19
C TRP A 253 17.34 10.34 9.13
N THR A 254 18.18 11.24 8.64
CA THR A 254 18.75 12.33 9.44
C THR A 254 17.72 13.41 9.67
N SER A 255 17.50 13.74 10.94
CA SER A 255 16.59 14.80 11.34
C SER A 255 17.02 16.14 10.76
N PRO A 256 16.07 16.92 10.20
CA PRO A 256 16.37 18.26 9.75
C PRO A 256 16.75 19.13 10.95
N GLY A 257 17.58 20.13 10.69
CA GLY A 257 17.71 21.26 11.59
C GLY A 257 16.47 22.16 11.53
N GLY A 258 16.53 23.27 12.26
CA GLY A 258 15.46 24.26 12.19
C GLY A 258 15.39 25.17 13.39
N VAL A 259 14.20 25.72 13.59
CA VAL A 259 13.90 26.79 14.54
C VAL A 259 12.66 26.44 15.33
N GLU A 260 12.77 26.44 16.66
CA GLU A 260 11.62 26.32 17.58
C GLU A 260 11.30 27.70 18.16
N VAL A 261 10.11 28.22 17.89
CA VAL A 261 9.58 29.43 18.53
C VAL A 261 9.08 29.07 19.92
N THR A 262 9.62 29.76 20.92
CA THR A 262 9.30 29.56 22.34
C THR A 262 8.43 30.69 22.91
N ALA A 263 8.42 31.86 22.28
CA ALA A 263 7.52 32.98 22.57
C ALA A 263 7.43 33.91 21.33
N PRO A 264 6.30 34.62 21.11
CA PRO A 264 5.09 34.65 21.93
C PRO A 264 4.11 33.49 21.64
N TYR A 265 4.46 32.59 20.73
CA TYR A 265 3.69 31.39 20.39
C TYR A 265 4.65 30.19 20.28
N ALA A 266 4.10 28.99 20.32
CA ALA A 266 4.85 27.75 20.08
C ALA A 266 4.69 27.36 18.60
N ALA A 267 5.81 27.18 17.91
CA ALA A 267 5.86 26.62 16.56
C ALA A 267 7.24 26.01 16.31
N THR A 268 7.31 24.99 15.47
CA THR A 268 8.58 24.40 15.02
C THR A 268 8.64 24.49 13.52
N TYR A 269 9.73 25.03 13.01
CA TYR A 269 9.96 25.19 11.59
C TYR A 269 11.21 24.41 11.17
N GLN A 270 11.01 23.40 10.33
CA GLN A 270 12.09 22.60 9.76
C GLN A 270 12.83 23.42 8.71
N SER A 271 14.16 23.42 8.75
CA SER A 271 14.98 24.16 7.80
C SER A 271 16.34 23.49 7.66
N PRO A 272 16.85 23.32 6.43
CA PRO A 272 18.22 22.86 6.22
C PRO A 272 19.23 23.72 7.00
N VAL A 273 20.29 23.07 7.49
CA VAL A 273 21.45 23.73 8.10
C VAL A 273 22.63 23.43 7.20
N PRO A 274 23.40 24.44 6.78
CA PRO A 274 24.59 24.20 5.96
C PRO A 274 25.57 23.27 6.69
N ASP A 275 26.04 22.25 5.98
CA ASP A 275 26.97 21.24 6.48
C ASP A 275 28.45 21.61 6.23
N ASP A 276 28.70 22.53 5.30
CA ASP A 276 30.05 22.90 4.83
C ASP A 276 30.48 24.36 5.16
N TRP A 277 29.59 25.20 5.69
CA TRP A 277 29.92 26.58 6.10
C TRP A 277 29.07 27.10 7.27
N GLY A 278 29.48 28.23 7.84
CA GLY A 278 28.86 28.78 9.05
C GLY A 278 29.48 28.22 10.34
N GLY A 279 29.07 28.80 11.47
CA GLY A 279 29.53 28.37 12.79
C GLY A 279 28.87 27.07 13.23
N THR A 280 29.66 26.12 13.73
CA THR A 280 29.15 24.90 14.37
C THR A 280 28.41 25.21 15.67
N PHE A 281 27.28 24.56 15.92
CA PHE A 281 26.47 24.76 17.13
C PHE A 281 25.68 23.49 17.47
N THR A 282 25.30 23.34 18.74
CA THR A 282 24.38 22.29 19.20
C THR A 282 22.97 22.84 19.39
N SER A 283 22.88 24.08 19.89
CA SER A 283 21.67 24.87 19.93
C SER A 283 22.04 26.34 20.17
N LEU A 284 21.19 27.27 19.72
CA LEU A 284 21.33 28.70 19.98
C LEU A 284 19.95 29.29 20.26
N SER A 285 19.71 29.71 21.50
CA SER A 285 18.49 30.43 21.87
C SER A 285 18.70 31.94 21.86
N GLY A 286 17.73 32.68 21.33
CA GLY A 286 17.82 34.13 21.24
C GLY A 286 16.56 34.78 20.72
N GLU A 287 16.53 36.11 20.78
CA GLU A 287 15.47 36.90 20.15
C GLU A 287 15.75 37.02 18.66
N VAL A 288 14.71 36.87 17.84
CA VAL A 288 14.78 37.05 16.39
C VAL A 288 14.55 38.52 16.04
N VAL A 289 15.47 39.11 15.29
CA VAL A 289 15.43 40.52 14.89
C VAL A 289 15.58 40.63 13.37
N PRO A 290 14.55 41.11 12.63
CA PRO A 290 14.67 41.41 11.21
C PRO A 290 15.78 42.44 10.94
N VAL A 291 16.68 42.16 10.02
CA VAL A 291 17.77 43.08 9.66
C VAL A 291 17.25 44.26 8.84
N GLN A 292 17.94 45.41 8.93
CA GLN A 292 17.65 46.60 8.12
C GLN A 292 18.91 47.06 7.40
N GLY A 293 19.24 46.41 6.29
CA GLY A 293 20.26 46.86 5.36
C GLY A 293 19.92 48.24 4.77
N PRO A 294 20.92 49.09 4.53
CA PRO A 294 20.71 50.49 4.14
C PRO A 294 19.98 50.65 2.80
N THR A 295 20.19 49.73 1.85
CA THR A 295 19.54 49.78 0.53
C THR A 295 18.59 48.60 0.33
N THR A 296 19.02 47.39 0.72
CA THR A 296 18.27 46.15 0.47
C THR A 296 17.36 45.71 1.63
N GLY A 297 17.30 46.50 2.72
CA GLY A 297 16.41 46.24 3.86
C GLY A 297 16.64 44.85 4.46
N ILE A 298 15.56 44.06 4.58
CA ILE A 298 15.60 42.72 5.17
C ILE A 298 16.43 41.70 4.38
N GLN A 299 16.85 42.01 3.15
CA GLN A 299 17.76 41.11 2.44
C GLN A 299 19.18 41.12 3.02
N GLY A 300 19.55 42.11 3.83
CA GLY A 300 20.82 42.11 4.57
C GLY A 300 22.08 42.06 3.70
N CYS A 301 22.02 42.58 2.46
CA CYS A 301 23.14 42.47 1.53
C CYS A 301 24.27 43.48 1.80
N GLU A 302 23.99 44.53 2.59
CA GLU A 302 24.95 45.57 2.92
C GLU A 302 24.92 45.93 4.41
N GLY A 303 26.07 46.37 4.92
CA GLY A 303 26.22 46.94 6.25
C GLY A 303 26.81 48.36 6.22
N PRO A 304 26.82 49.07 7.36
CA PRO A 304 26.20 48.67 8.63
C PRO A 304 24.68 48.70 8.54
N TYR A 305 24.02 47.83 9.30
CA TYR A 305 22.56 47.82 9.41
C TYR A 305 22.08 49.07 10.15
N ALA A 306 20.97 49.65 9.69
CA ALA A 306 20.34 50.79 10.35
C ALA A 306 19.92 50.45 11.80
N ASN A 307 19.61 49.18 12.06
CA ASN A 307 19.28 48.63 13.36
C ASN A 307 20.38 47.74 13.97
N ALA A 308 21.67 47.96 13.64
CA ALA A 308 22.78 47.14 14.12
C ALA A 308 22.80 46.95 15.66
N ALA A 309 22.46 47.99 16.43
CA ALA A 309 22.39 47.91 17.89
C ALA A 309 21.29 46.95 18.40
N ALA A 310 20.19 46.79 17.66
CA ALA A 310 19.12 45.85 17.99
C ALA A 310 19.48 44.41 17.59
N VAL A 311 20.27 44.24 16.53
CA VAL A 311 20.72 42.93 16.03
C VAL A 311 21.87 42.36 16.86
N SER A 312 22.72 43.22 17.44
CA SER A 312 23.90 42.80 18.21
C SER A 312 23.53 41.85 19.36
N GLY A 313 24.14 40.66 19.37
CA GLY A 313 23.90 39.59 20.36
C GLY A 313 22.60 38.81 20.16
N LYS A 314 21.83 39.09 19.10
CA LYS A 314 20.54 38.47 18.77
C LYS A 314 20.64 37.60 17.52
N ILE A 315 19.55 36.93 17.17
CA ILE A 315 19.45 36.11 15.95
C ILE A 315 18.90 37.00 14.83
N ALA A 316 19.70 37.23 13.80
CA ALA A 316 19.30 38.05 12.66
C ALA A 316 18.36 37.27 11.73
N LEU A 317 17.20 37.84 11.41
CA LEU A 317 16.28 37.32 10.39
C LEU A 317 16.52 38.04 9.06
N VAL A 318 16.83 37.26 8.02
CA VAL A 318 17.20 37.77 6.70
C VAL A 318 16.38 37.10 5.61
N LYS A 319 15.82 37.88 4.68
CA LYS A 319 15.07 37.36 3.53
C LYS A 319 16.00 37.06 2.35
N ARG A 320 15.72 35.98 1.63
CA ARG A 320 16.36 35.68 0.33
C ARG A 320 16.15 36.86 -0.63
N GLY A 321 17.14 37.09 -1.49
CA GLY A 321 17.17 38.26 -2.34
C GLY A 321 18.32 38.24 -3.33
N SER A 322 18.84 39.41 -3.69
CA SER A 322 19.77 39.59 -4.81
C SER A 322 21.23 39.21 -4.54
N CYS A 323 21.60 38.94 -3.28
CA CYS A 323 22.97 38.60 -2.90
C CYS A 323 23.09 37.16 -2.39
N GLU A 324 24.32 36.62 -2.44
CA GLU A 324 24.64 35.27 -1.97
C GLU A 324 24.38 35.07 -0.47
N PHE A 325 24.12 33.82 -0.06
CA PHE A 325 23.77 33.47 1.32
C PHE A 325 24.92 33.70 2.31
N GLY A 326 26.15 33.35 1.94
CA GLY A 326 27.32 33.61 2.79
C GLY A 326 27.53 35.09 3.06
N LEU A 327 27.26 35.97 2.08
CA LEU A 327 27.39 37.42 2.27
C LEU A 327 26.36 37.92 3.28
N LYS A 328 25.11 37.48 3.19
CA LYS A 328 24.05 37.83 4.15
C LYS A 328 24.45 37.47 5.58
N ALA A 329 24.94 36.26 5.78
CA ALA A 329 25.37 35.78 7.10
C ALA A 329 26.62 36.54 7.59
N LEU A 330 27.59 36.82 6.70
CA LEU A 330 28.79 37.59 7.05
C LEU A 330 28.45 39.03 7.45
N VAL A 331 27.54 39.70 6.73
CA VAL A 331 27.11 41.06 7.07
C VAL A 331 26.37 41.07 8.40
N ALA A 332 25.51 40.08 8.68
CA ALA A 332 24.86 39.96 9.99
C ALA A 332 25.88 39.77 11.11
N GLN A 333 26.87 38.89 10.92
CA GLN A 333 28.00 38.69 11.84
C GLN A 333 28.77 40.00 12.10
N GLN A 334 29.08 40.76 11.04
CA GLN A 334 29.78 42.04 11.16
C GLN A 334 28.96 43.10 11.91
N ASN A 335 27.63 42.98 11.92
CA ASN A 335 26.72 43.80 12.72
C ASN A 335 26.44 43.22 14.12
N GLY A 336 27.21 42.21 14.55
CA GLY A 336 27.20 41.66 15.89
C GLY A 336 26.14 40.59 16.15
N ALA A 337 25.46 40.07 15.12
CA ALA A 337 24.50 38.98 15.30
C ALA A 337 25.18 37.75 15.94
N ALA A 338 24.48 37.07 16.84
CA ALA A 338 24.94 35.83 17.46
C ALA A 338 24.62 34.60 16.60
N GLY A 339 23.65 34.71 15.68
CA GLY A 339 23.24 33.69 14.72
C GLY A 339 22.38 34.30 13.62
N VAL A 340 22.11 33.53 12.57
CA VAL A 340 21.30 33.98 11.41
C VAL A 340 20.26 32.94 11.04
N ILE A 341 19.05 33.42 10.76
CA ILE A 341 17.98 32.67 10.09
C ILE A 341 17.77 33.31 8.72
N ILE A 342 17.92 32.51 7.65
CA ILE A 342 17.64 32.94 6.27
C ILE A 342 16.38 32.24 5.77
N PHE A 343 15.38 33.00 5.32
CA PHE A 343 14.14 32.44 4.78
C PHE A 343 13.93 32.80 3.30
N ASN A 344 13.16 31.97 2.62
CA ASN A 344 12.98 31.97 1.18
C ASN A 344 12.06 33.13 0.70
N ASN A 345 11.98 33.33 -0.61
CA ASN A 345 11.14 34.35 -1.25
C ASN A 345 10.48 33.89 -2.57
N ASP A 346 10.53 32.59 -2.87
CA ASP A 346 10.02 32.01 -4.13
C ASP A 346 8.53 31.62 -4.10
N GLY A 347 7.87 31.85 -2.95
CA GLY A 347 6.45 31.53 -2.77
C GLY A 347 6.16 30.09 -2.37
N THR A 348 7.19 29.25 -2.14
CA THR A 348 7.01 27.88 -1.61
C THR A 348 7.47 27.79 -0.16
N ASN A 349 7.01 26.74 0.53
CA ASN A 349 7.50 26.36 1.86
C ASN A 349 8.57 25.26 1.81
N THR A 350 9.12 24.97 0.63
CA THR A 350 10.20 23.99 0.50
C THR A 350 11.52 24.66 0.86
N GLY A 351 12.20 24.11 1.87
CA GLY A 351 13.59 24.46 2.10
C GLY A 351 14.48 23.95 0.97
N ALA A 352 15.52 24.70 0.64
CA ALA A 352 16.57 24.25 -0.27
C ALA A 352 17.96 24.54 0.31
N GLY A 353 18.97 23.86 -0.22
CA GLY A 353 20.35 24.09 0.20
C GLY A 353 20.80 25.52 -0.04
N MET A 354 21.56 26.08 0.90
CA MET A 354 22.18 27.40 0.76
C MET A 354 23.65 27.25 0.42
N ALA A 355 24.03 27.56 -0.83
CA ALA A 355 25.43 27.59 -1.21
C ALA A 355 26.20 28.68 -0.43
N ALA A 356 27.40 28.35 0.03
CA ALA A 356 28.29 29.24 0.79
C ALA A 356 28.59 30.55 0.06
N GLY A 357 28.69 30.50 -1.28
CA GLY A 357 29.18 31.61 -2.08
C GLY A 357 30.63 31.98 -1.73
N THR A 358 31.06 33.17 -2.15
CA THR A 358 32.42 33.68 -1.91
C THR A 358 32.70 34.04 -0.45
N SER A 359 31.66 34.40 0.30
CA SER A 359 31.78 34.92 1.67
C SER A 359 31.58 33.86 2.76
N GLY A 360 31.00 32.69 2.43
CA GLY A 360 30.59 31.69 3.41
C GLY A 360 31.73 31.17 4.29
N ALA A 361 32.95 31.06 3.74
CA ALA A 361 34.13 30.63 4.50
C ALA A 361 34.55 31.59 5.63
N SER A 362 34.04 32.83 5.63
CA SER A 362 34.31 33.83 6.67
C SER A 362 33.21 33.90 7.75
N VAL A 363 32.16 33.10 7.61
CA VAL A 363 31.03 33.06 8.54
C VAL A 363 31.33 32.08 9.67
N THR A 364 31.35 32.57 10.90
CA THR A 364 31.64 31.81 12.13
C THR A 364 30.45 31.75 13.09
N ILE A 365 29.36 32.48 12.82
CA ILE A 365 28.12 32.40 13.59
C ILE A 365 27.22 31.26 13.08
N PRO A 366 26.39 30.64 13.93
CA PRO A 366 25.38 29.67 13.51
C PRO A 366 24.46 30.19 12.42
N VAL A 367 24.16 29.34 11.44
CA VAL A 367 23.25 29.62 10.34
C VAL A 367 22.21 28.50 10.25
N VAL A 368 20.94 28.86 10.33
CA VAL A 368 19.83 28.00 9.91
C VAL A 368 19.23 28.64 8.68
N GLY A 369 18.96 27.88 7.60
CA GLY A 369 18.30 28.55 6.50
C GLY A 369 17.76 27.77 5.32
N MET A 370 17.25 28.62 4.44
CA MET A 370 16.12 28.43 3.54
C MET A 370 14.86 27.93 4.23
N LEU A 371 14.51 28.56 5.35
CA LEU A 371 13.18 28.43 5.91
C LEU A 371 12.12 28.81 4.84
N GLY A 372 10.99 28.10 4.79
CA GLY A 372 9.90 28.38 3.83
C GLY A 372 9.43 29.84 3.85
N ASN A 373 8.96 30.37 2.71
CA ASN A 373 8.57 31.78 2.63
C ASN A 373 7.43 32.12 3.62
N GLN A 374 6.45 31.23 3.82
CA GLN A 374 5.35 31.50 4.76
C GLN A 374 5.81 31.48 6.22
N ASP A 375 6.69 30.55 6.59
CA ASP A 375 7.21 30.45 7.95
C ASP A 375 8.11 31.66 8.29
N GLY A 376 8.94 32.08 7.33
CA GLY A 376 9.76 33.28 7.47
C GLY A 376 8.93 34.57 7.52
N ASP A 377 7.87 34.67 6.71
CA ASP A 377 6.93 35.79 6.77
C ASP A 377 6.13 35.78 8.09
N ALA A 378 5.82 34.61 8.66
CA ALA A 378 5.20 34.49 9.98
C ALA A 378 6.12 34.99 11.11
N LEU A 379 7.40 34.59 11.09
CA LEU A 379 8.41 35.13 12.01
C LEU A 379 8.58 36.64 11.86
N LEU A 380 8.62 37.14 10.62
CA LEU A 380 8.72 38.57 10.34
C LEU A 380 7.53 39.36 10.88
N ALA A 381 6.31 38.87 10.64
CA ALA A 381 5.08 39.48 11.13
C ALA A 381 5.01 39.47 12.66
N ALA A 382 5.39 38.37 13.30
CA ALA A 382 5.43 38.26 14.74
C ALA A 382 6.45 39.22 15.37
N ALA A 383 7.66 39.32 14.80
CA ALA A 383 8.73 40.20 15.28
C ALA A 383 8.39 41.70 15.14
N ALA A 384 7.45 42.06 14.27
CA ALA A 384 6.94 43.43 14.17
C ALA A 384 6.00 43.80 15.33
N GLY A 385 5.35 42.82 15.97
CA GLY A 385 4.37 43.03 17.04
C GLY A 385 4.93 42.84 18.45
N ALA A 386 5.80 41.86 18.66
CA ALA A 386 6.37 41.52 19.96
C ALA A 386 7.74 40.83 19.81
N PRO A 387 8.58 40.79 20.86
CA PRO A 387 9.80 40.00 20.85
C PRO A 387 9.51 38.52 20.58
N VAL A 388 10.18 37.95 19.59
CA VAL A 388 10.07 36.52 19.22
C VAL A 388 11.31 35.80 19.73
N MET A 389 11.13 34.85 20.64
CA MET A 389 12.20 34.02 21.18
C MET A 389 12.23 32.69 20.45
N VAL A 390 13.40 32.28 19.99
CA VAL A 390 13.59 31.00 19.30
C VAL A 390 14.77 30.22 19.86
N THR A 391 14.76 28.92 19.59
CA THR A 391 15.94 28.04 19.68
C THR A 391 16.23 27.51 18.28
N MET A 392 17.43 27.80 17.77
CA MET A 392 17.97 27.20 16.56
C MET A 392 18.68 25.89 16.93
N SER A 393 18.45 24.83 16.16
CA SER A 393 19.12 23.53 16.35
C SER A 393 19.56 22.96 15.00
N PRO A 394 20.75 22.34 14.89
CA PRO A 394 21.17 21.62 13.69
C PRO A 394 20.37 20.33 13.47
N LYS A 395 19.63 19.90 14.52
CA LYS A 395 18.85 18.67 14.58
C LYS A 395 17.65 18.90 15.52
N LEU A 396 16.43 18.83 14.99
CA LEU A 396 15.19 19.11 15.76
C LEU A 396 14.65 17.90 16.52
N TYR A 397 14.86 16.70 16.00
CA TYR A 397 14.30 15.46 16.52
C TYR A 397 15.42 14.41 16.63
N PRO A 398 15.24 13.31 17.37
CA PRO A 398 16.00 12.10 17.09
C PRO A 398 15.91 11.73 15.60
N ASP A 399 16.93 11.07 15.07
CA ASP A 399 16.84 10.60 13.68
C ASP A 399 15.74 9.55 13.57
N ARG A 400 15.15 9.41 12.38
CA ARG A 400 14.13 8.40 12.12
C ARG A 400 14.76 7.14 11.55
N ASP A 401 14.09 6.03 11.78
CA ASP A 401 14.53 4.71 11.34
C ASP A 401 13.55 4.18 10.29
N SER A 402 14.02 3.97 9.06
CA SER A 402 13.15 3.43 8.00
C SER A 402 12.71 2.00 8.26
N ASP A 403 13.34 1.29 9.20
CA ASP A 403 12.92 -0.03 9.66
C ASP A 403 11.56 -0.01 10.39
N PHE A 404 10.99 1.18 10.67
CA PHE A 404 9.62 1.36 11.17
C PHE A 404 8.66 1.95 10.12
N ASP A 405 9.09 2.12 8.88
CA ASP A 405 8.25 2.62 7.79
C ASP A 405 7.92 1.48 6.83
N ALA A 406 6.75 0.85 7.02
CA ALA A 406 6.30 -0.29 6.24
C ALA A 406 6.24 0.04 4.75
N GLY A 407 5.88 1.27 4.37
CA GLY A 407 5.87 1.70 2.98
C GLY A 407 7.25 1.57 2.33
N ILE A 408 8.32 1.94 3.04
CA ILE A 408 9.70 1.79 2.56
C ILE A 408 10.12 0.31 2.57
N ILE A 409 9.86 -0.44 3.64
CA ILE A 409 10.26 -1.86 3.72
C ILE A 409 9.64 -2.67 2.57
N VAL A 410 8.34 -2.46 2.33
CA VAL A 410 7.60 -3.14 1.27
C VAL A 410 8.06 -2.67 -0.11
N HIS A 411 8.37 -1.37 -0.28
CA HIS A 411 8.97 -0.85 -1.50
C HIS A 411 10.27 -1.60 -1.84
N GLU A 412 11.19 -1.72 -0.88
CA GLU A 412 12.45 -2.42 -1.10
C GLU A 412 12.23 -3.90 -1.44
N TYR A 413 11.33 -4.59 -0.74
CA TYR A 413 10.98 -5.97 -1.07
C TYR A 413 10.35 -6.08 -2.47
N GLY A 414 9.58 -5.06 -2.88
CA GLY A 414 8.99 -4.95 -4.21
C GLY A 414 10.02 -4.96 -5.34
N HIS A 415 11.24 -4.47 -5.11
CA HIS A 415 12.35 -4.66 -6.05
C HIS A 415 12.80 -6.11 -6.15
N GLY A 416 12.76 -6.86 -5.05
CA GLY A 416 12.96 -8.30 -5.03
C GLY A 416 11.95 -9.02 -5.92
N VAL A 417 10.67 -8.78 -5.66
CA VAL A 417 9.53 -9.39 -6.36
C VAL A 417 9.56 -9.07 -7.84
N SER A 418 9.61 -7.78 -8.19
CA SER A 418 9.53 -7.34 -9.58
C SER A 418 10.71 -7.81 -10.42
N ASN A 419 11.93 -7.87 -9.87
CA ASN A 419 13.08 -8.42 -10.59
C ASN A 419 13.04 -9.95 -10.73
N ARG A 420 12.57 -10.68 -9.71
CA ARG A 420 12.44 -12.15 -9.79
C ARG A 420 11.36 -12.57 -10.78
N LEU A 421 10.23 -11.86 -10.82
CA LEU A 421 9.11 -12.22 -11.70
C LEU A 421 9.33 -11.79 -13.16
N THR A 422 9.94 -10.62 -13.39
CA THR A 422 10.06 -10.07 -14.76
C THR A 422 11.09 -10.82 -15.59
N GLY A 423 10.65 -11.39 -16.72
CA GLY A 423 11.54 -12.14 -17.62
C GLY A 423 11.96 -13.53 -17.12
N GLY A 424 11.49 -13.93 -15.93
CA GLY A 424 11.78 -15.20 -15.28
C GLY A 424 12.76 -15.07 -14.10
N THR A 425 12.80 -16.12 -13.28
CA THR A 425 13.42 -16.11 -11.93
C THR A 425 14.94 -15.87 -11.89
N GLN A 426 15.61 -15.97 -13.04
CA GLN A 426 17.07 -15.87 -13.15
C GLN A 426 17.57 -14.60 -13.86
N THR A 427 16.70 -13.64 -14.13
CA THR A 427 17.04 -12.48 -14.98
C THR A 427 16.76 -11.14 -14.33
N GLY A 428 17.79 -10.29 -14.20
CA GLY A 428 17.63 -8.86 -13.87
C GLY A 428 17.10 -8.08 -15.07
N CYS A 429 15.80 -8.18 -15.33
CA CYS A 429 15.17 -7.69 -16.57
C CYS A 429 14.58 -6.28 -16.49
N LEU A 430 14.64 -5.62 -15.34
CA LEU A 430 14.16 -4.25 -15.17
C LEU A 430 15.30 -3.26 -15.41
N SER A 431 15.48 -2.90 -16.67
CA SER A 431 16.53 -1.99 -17.13
C SER A 431 16.06 -1.19 -18.34
N GLY A 432 16.69 -0.02 -18.56
CA GLY A 432 16.28 0.94 -19.58
C GLY A 432 15.73 2.22 -18.96
N ASP A 433 15.49 3.21 -19.79
CA ASP A 433 15.09 4.56 -19.35
C ASP A 433 13.59 4.65 -19.01
N GLU A 434 12.78 3.74 -19.55
CA GLU A 434 11.32 3.63 -19.32
C GLU A 434 10.97 2.49 -18.34
N GLN A 435 11.95 1.89 -17.66
CA GLN A 435 11.68 0.75 -16.78
C GLN A 435 10.81 1.17 -15.58
N ALA A 436 9.86 0.32 -15.20
CA ALA A 436 8.85 0.62 -14.18
C ALA A 436 9.17 0.08 -12.77
N GLY A 437 10.41 -0.35 -12.51
CA GLY A 437 10.90 -0.97 -11.26
C GLY A 437 10.39 -0.28 -10.00
N GLU A 438 10.71 1.00 -9.90
CA GLU A 438 10.32 1.90 -8.81
C GLU A 438 8.80 2.01 -8.64
N GLY A 439 8.05 1.93 -9.74
CA GLY A 439 6.60 2.03 -9.73
C GLY A 439 5.92 0.75 -9.24
N TRP A 440 6.45 -0.43 -9.56
CA TRP A 440 5.95 -1.68 -8.94
C TRP A 440 6.24 -1.72 -7.45
N SER A 441 7.41 -1.25 -7.04
CA SER A 441 7.78 -1.15 -5.62
C SER A 441 6.86 -0.20 -4.84
N ASP A 442 6.59 1.00 -5.37
CA ASP A 442 5.62 1.92 -4.76
C ASP A 442 4.21 1.33 -4.74
N PHE A 443 3.79 0.61 -5.79
CA PHE A 443 2.51 -0.09 -5.79
C PHE A 443 2.40 -1.08 -4.63
N TYR A 444 3.39 -1.96 -4.43
CA TYR A 444 3.34 -2.89 -3.30
C TYR A 444 3.31 -2.15 -1.95
N GLY A 445 4.13 -1.10 -1.79
CA GLY A 445 4.10 -0.26 -0.59
C GLY A 445 2.73 0.32 -0.30
N LEU A 446 2.06 0.87 -1.32
CA LEU A 446 0.70 1.40 -1.21
C LEU A 446 -0.35 0.32 -0.90
N MET A 447 -0.27 -0.84 -1.54
CA MET A 447 -1.24 -1.91 -1.35
C MET A 447 -1.14 -2.55 0.04
N PHE A 448 0.06 -2.76 0.57
CA PHE A 448 0.27 -3.32 1.91
C PHE A 448 -0.13 -2.38 3.05
N THR A 449 -0.24 -1.09 2.75
CA THR A 449 -0.59 -0.05 3.71
C THR A 449 -1.92 0.62 3.35
N MET A 450 -2.70 0.01 2.44
CA MET A 450 -4.02 0.48 2.06
C MET A 450 -5.01 0.29 3.21
N THR A 451 -5.99 1.19 3.31
CA THR A 451 -7.16 1.04 4.20
C THR A 451 -8.43 1.38 3.41
N ASP A 452 -9.59 1.14 4.02
CA ASP A 452 -10.92 1.29 3.39
C ASP A 452 -11.23 2.68 2.82
N ALA A 453 -10.72 3.76 3.43
CA ALA A 453 -10.98 5.14 3.03
C ALA A 453 -9.93 5.74 2.06
N VAL A 454 -8.94 4.95 1.63
CA VAL A 454 -7.67 5.51 1.11
C VAL A 454 -7.75 5.99 -0.34
N CYS A 455 -8.65 5.45 -1.15
CA CYS A 455 -8.78 5.89 -2.54
C CYS A 455 -9.27 7.34 -2.70
N ASP A 456 -9.87 7.91 -1.64
CA ASP A 456 -10.35 9.29 -1.62
C ASP A 456 -9.29 10.30 -1.10
N LEU A 457 -8.17 9.81 -0.56
CA LEU A 457 -7.15 10.64 0.09
C LEU A 457 -5.81 10.58 -0.66
N PRO A 458 -5.09 11.71 -0.80
CA PRO A 458 -3.73 11.69 -1.33
C PRO A 458 -2.80 10.86 -0.44
N ARG A 459 -1.98 9.99 -1.04
CA ARG A 459 -1.02 9.13 -0.32
C ARG A 459 0.43 9.47 -0.67
N GLY A 460 1.20 9.92 0.32
CA GLY A 460 2.65 10.06 0.21
C GLY A 460 3.38 8.73 0.38
N ILE A 461 4.70 8.72 0.14
CA ILE A 461 5.60 7.61 0.45
C ILE A 461 6.71 8.12 1.37
N GLY A 462 7.00 7.39 2.45
CA GLY A 462 8.10 7.72 3.36
C GLY A 462 7.89 9.02 4.14
N THR A 463 6.64 9.36 4.45
CA THR A 463 6.27 10.59 5.18
C THR A 463 6.89 10.63 6.57
N TYR A 464 6.87 9.48 7.27
CA TYR A 464 7.57 9.34 8.54
C TYR A 464 9.07 9.55 8.34
N SER A 465 9.74 8.79 7.49
CA SER A 465 11.18 8.98 7.27
C SER A 465 11.58 10.41 6.84
N SER A 466 10.67 11.13 6.19
CA SER A 466 10.85 12.54 5.74
C SER A 466 10.51 13.61 6.78
N PHE A 467 10.17 13.24 8.02
CA PHE A 467 9.75 14.20 9.06
C PHE A 467 8.47 14.97 8.73
N GLU A 468 7.60 14.42 7.88
CA GLU A 468 6.29 14.95 7.53
C GLU A 468 5.17 14.30 8.38
N PRO A 469 3.99 14.94 8.49
CA PRO A 469 2.77 14.28 8.96
C PRO A 469 2.39 13.09 8.06
N GLY A 470 1.57 12.16 8.56
CA GLY A 470 1.17 10.96 7.80
C GLY A 470 0.48 11.25 6.45
N ASP A 471 -0.23 12.38 6.32
CA ASP A 471 -0.85 12.87 5.09
C ASP A 471 0.05 13.80 4.26
N GLY A 472 1.34 13.84 4.59
CA GLY A 472 2.37 14.57 3.84
C GLY A 472 2.54 14.06 2.41
N ARG A 473 3.29 14.83 1.61
CA ARG A 473 3.61 14.46 0.22
C ARG A 473 4.59 13.29 0.19
N GLY A 474 5.51 13.24 1.14
CA GLY A 474 6.62 12.29 1.16
C GLY A 474 7.64 12.56 0.05
N ILE A 475 8.33 11.51 -0.39
CA ILE A 475 9.52 11.64 -1.26
C ILE A 475 9.20 11.77 -2.75
N ARG A 476 7.98 11.44 -3.20
CA ARG A 476 7.58 11.49 -4.62
C ARG A 476 7.05 12.88 -5.01
N ARG A 477 7.15 13.25 -6.29
CA ARG A 477 6.79 14.61 -6.75
C ARG A 477 5.34 14.98 -6.44
N PHE A 478 4.43 14.03 -6.56
CA PHE A 478 3.03 14.16 -6.17
C PHE A 478 2.64 12.97 -5.28
N PRO A 479 1.74 13.16 -4.31
CA PRO A 479 1.11 12.03 -3.65
C PRO A 479 0.27 11.23 -4.64
N TYR A 480 0.07 9.95 -4.39
CA TYR A 480 -0.77 9.07 -5.21
C TYR A 480 -2.25 9.39 -4.95
N SER A 481 -3.00 9.68 -6.02
CA SER A 481 -4.42 9.99 -5.95
C SER A 481 -5.08 9.85 -7.32
N PRO A 482 -6.32 9.32 -7.41
CA PRO A 482 -7.13 9.35 -8.64
C PRO A 482 -7.58 10.75 -9.08
N ASP A 483 -7.47 11.76 -8.19
CA ASP A 483 -7.74 13.16 -8.52
C ASP A 483 -6.58 13.76 -9.33
N MET A 484 -6.87 14.08 -10.60
CA MET A 484 -5.91 14.67 -11.53
C MET A 484 -5.45 16.08 -11.13
N ASN A 485 -6.15 16.76 -10.21
CA ASN A 485 -5.71 18.04 -9.66
C ASN A 485 -4.64 17.86 -8.57
N VAL A 486 -4.61 16.70 -7.92
CA VAL A 486 -3.61 16.33 -6.90
C VAL A 486 -2.41 15.67 -7.56
N ASN A 487 -2.66 14.68 -8.43
CA ASN A 487 -1.63 13.99 -9.19
C ASN A 487 -1.95 14.07 -10.69
N PRO A 488 -1.36 15.04 -11.41
CA PRO A 488 -1.67 15.28 -12.81
C PRO A 488 -0.89 14.35 -13.77
N PHE A 489 -0.16 13.34 -13.27
CA PHE A 489 0.69 12.53 -14.12
C PHE A 489 -0.06 11.81 -15.23
N THR A 490 0.55 11.86 -16.39
CA THR A 490 0.21 11.16 -17.63
C THR A 490 1.45 10.49 -18.21
N PHE A 491 1.26 9.63 -19.22
CA PHE A 491 2.36 8.94 -19.88
C PHE A 491 3.37 9.90 -20.55
N ALA A 492 2.94 11.11 -20.94
CA ALA A 492 3.85 12.13 -21.46
C ALA A 492 4.85 12.63 -20.41
N ASP A 493 4.52 12.59 -19.11
CA ASP A 493 5.40 13.05 -18.03
C ASP A 493 6.62 12.14 -17.83
N VAL A 494 6.61 10.94 -18.42
CA VAL A 494 7.81 10.10 -18.52
C VAL A 494 8.93 10.85 -19.26
N ALA A 495 8.66 11.81 -20.14
CA ALA A 495 9.70 12.61 -20.82
C ALA A 495 10.16 13.85 -20.03
N ASP A 496 9.46 14.23 -18.96
CA ASP A 496 9.76 15.47 -18.24
C ASP A 496 11.09 15.34 -17.50
N THR A 497 12.08 16.13 -17.89
CA THR A 497 13.41 16.17 -17.26
C THR A 497 13.40 16.56 -15.79
N ALA A 498 12.30 17.13 -15.28
CA ALA A 498 12.11 17.34 -13.84
C ALA A 498 11.85 16.02 -13.08
N GLN A 499 11.50 14.92 -13.77
CA GLN A 499 11.46 13.59 -13.18
C GLN A 499 12.86 12.96 -13.16
N SER A 500 13.26 12.48 -12.00
CA SER A 500 14.44 11.65 -11.86
C SER A 500 14.24 10.28 -12.53
N VAL A 501 15.33 9.68 -13.00
CA VAL A 501 15.36 8.27 -13.42
C VAL A 501 16.13 7.50 -12.35
N PRO A 502 15.61 6.35 -11.87
CA PRO A 502 14.33 5.74 -12.26
C PRO A 502 13.10 6.26 -11.51
N HIS A 503 13.28 6.88 -10.33
CA HIS A 503 12.19 7.11 -9.37
C HIS A 503 10.99 7.90 -9.92
N GLY A 504 11.23 9.03 -10.59
CA GLY A 504 10.14 9.84 -11.16
C GLY A 504 9.41 9.15 -12.31
N VAL A 505 10.11 8.32 -13.11
CA VAL A 505 9.47 7.45 -14.11
C VAL A 505 8.57 6.42 -13.42
N GLY A 506 9.08 5.77 -12.37
CA GLY A 506 8.30 4.84 -11.54
C GLY A 506 7.04 5.46 -10.96
N SER A 507 7.10 6.71 -10.49
CA SER A 507 5.92 7.39 -9.95
C SER A 507 4.81 7.58 -10.98
N VAL A 508 5.13 7.77 -12.26
CA VAL A 508 4.11 7.81 -13.33
C VAL A 508 3.43 6.44 -13.45
N TRP A 509 4.20 5.35 -13.42
CA TRP A 509 3.68 3.98 -13.48
C TRP A 509 2.81 3.62 -12.28
N ALA A 510 3.30 3.83 -11.06
CA ALA A 510 2.58 3.57 -9.82
C ALA A 510 1.26 4.33 -9.76
N THR A 511 1.23 5.56 -10.29
CA THR A 511 0.00 6.36 -10.38
C THR A 511 -1.07 5.69 -11.26
N MET A 512 -0.69 5.06 -12.37
CA MET A 512 -1.62 4.31 -13.22
C MET A 512 -2.14 3.04 -12.53
N LEU A 513 -1.25 2.33 -11.82
CA LEU A 513 -1.63 1.16 -11.03
C LEU A 513 -2.59 1.54 -9.88
N TRP A 514 -2.35 2.67 -9.23
CA TRP A 514 -3.20 3.20 -8.17
C TRP A 514 -4.62 3.51 -8.66
N ASP A 515 -4.77 4.17 -9.80
CA ASP A 515 -6.08 4.40 -10.43
C ASP A 515 -6.81 3.08 -10.73
N MET A 516 -6.09 2.08 -11.23
CA MET A 516 -6.64 0.75 -11.49
C MET A 516 -7.10 0.08 -10.20
N SER A 517 -6.27 0.07 -9.15
CA SER A 517 -6.61 -0.50 -7.84
C SER A 517 -7.87 0.15 -7.27
N CYS A 518 -7.95 1.48 -7.28
CA CYS A 518 -9.12 2.19 -6.77
C CYS A 518 -10.39 1.86 -7.54
N LYS A 519 -10.33 1.74 -8.88
CA LYS A 519 -11.49 1.32 -9.67
C LYS A 519 -11.93 -0.11 -9.41
N LEU A 520 -10.99 -1.01 -9.10
CA LEU A 520 -11.33 -2.37 -8.68
C LEU A 520 -11.96 -2.40 -7.29
N VAL A 521 -11.45 -1.59 -6.35
CA VAL A 521 -12.01 -1.42 -5.00
C VAL A 521 -13.41 -0.81 -5.05
N ASP A 522 -13.65 0.22 -5.86
CA ASP A 522 -14.98 0.81 -6.07
C ASP A 522 -16.01 -0.24 -6.51
N ARG A 523 -15.57 -1.24 -7.30
CA ARG A 523 -16.44 -2.28 -7.83
C ARG A 523 -16.65 -3.44 -6.85
N TYR A 524 -15.56 -3.96 -6.28
CA TYR A 524 -15.57 -5.22 -5.54
C TYR A 524 -15.45 -5.04 -4.03
N GLY A 525 -15.35 -3.80 -3.55
CA GLY A 525 -15.13 -3.48 -2.14
C GLY A 525 -13.66 -3.59 -1.74
N TYR A 526 -13.35 -3.07 -0.57
CA TYR A 526 -12.06 -3.26 0.10
C TYR A 526 -12.14 -4.49 1.01
N GLU A 527 -11.18 -5.39 0.90
CA GLU A 527 -10.95 -6.51 1.82
C GLU A 527 -9.86 -6.10 2.82
N GLN A 528 -10.17 -6.24 4.11
CA GLN A 528 -9.24 -5.89 5.18
C GLN A 528 -8.14 -6.93 5.36
N ASP A 529 -8.47 -8.21 5.17
CA ASP A 529 -7.49 -9.28 5.24
C ASP A 529 -6.67 -9.34 3.94
N ILE A 530 -5.46 -8.79 3.97
CA ILE A 530 -4.57 -8.76 2.81
C ILE A 530 -4.12 -10.15 2.36
N HIS A 531 -4.20 -11.18 3.21
CA HIS A 531 -3.91 -12.57 2.83
C HIS A 531 -5.00 -13.15 1.93
N SER A 532 -6.21 -12.60 1.98
CA SER A 532 -7.33 -12.99 1.13
C SER A 532 -7.25 -12.32 -0.24
N ARG A 533 -7.47 -13.12 -1.30
CA ARG A 533 -7.60 -12.60 -2.67
C ARG A 533 -8.96 -11.92 -2.93
N ALA A 534 -9.84 -11.85 -1.94
CA ALA A 534 -11.15 -11.23 -2.06
C ALA A 534 -11.05 -9.70 -2.22
N GLY A 535 -12.16 -9.08 -2.61
CA GLY A 535 -12.25 -7.64 -2.82
C GLY A 535 -11.43 -7.14 -4.02
N GLY A 536 -11.49 -5.83 -4.23
CA GLY A 536 -10.82 -5.16 -5.34
C GLY A 536 -9.32 -4.97 -5.13
N ASN A 537 -8.90 -4.79 -3.88
CA ASN A 537 -7.48 -4.65 -3.51
C ASN A 537 -6.73 -5.98 -3.64
N GLY A 538 -7.33 -7.10 -3.20
CA GLY A 538 -6.76 -8.44 -3.43
C GLY A 538 -6.67 -8.76 -4.93
N LEU A 539 -7.73 -8.48 -5.70
CA LEU A 539 -7.70 -8.64 -7.16
C LEU A 539 -6.62 -7.78 -7.83
N ALA A 540 -6.43 -6.52 -7.39
CA ALA A 540 -5.38 -5.66 -7.93
C ALA A 540 -3.97 -6.22 -7.66
N LEU A 541 -3.72 -6.70 -6.44
CA LEU A 541 -2.47 -7.38 -6.07
C LEU A 541 -2.22 -8.62 -6.94
N GLN A 542 -3.25 -9.45 -7.17
CA GLN A 542 -3.16 -10.62 -8.03
C GLN A 542 -2.79 -10.25 -9.48
N LEU A 543 -3.55 -9.32 -10.07
CA LEU A 543 -3.37 -8.92 -11.47
C LEU A 543 -2.00 -8.29 -11.73
N VAL A 544 -1.49 -7.49 -10.79
CA VAL A 544 -0.16 -6.87 -10.93
C VAL A 544 0.95 -7.90 -10.77
N THR A 545 0.84 -8.80 -9.79
CA THR A 545 1.82 -9.86 -9.55
C THR A 545 1.91 -10.83 -10.73
N ASP A 546 0.78 -11.22 -11.32
CA ASP A 546 0.79 -12.04 -12.53
C ASP A 546 1.18 -11.22 -13.78
N GLY A 547 0.85 -9.94 -13.84
CA GLY A 547 1.29 -9.05 -14.91
C GLY A 547 2.81 -8.97 -15.03
N LEU A 548 3.53 -8.96 -13.90
CA LEU A 548 5.00 -9.03 -13.86
C LEU A 548 5.54 -10.31 -14.51
N LYS A 549 4.85 -11.45 -14.38
CA LYS A 549 5.23 -12.72 -15.01
C LYS A 549 5.02 -12.69 -16.53
N LEU A 550 4.05 -11.91 -16.99
CA LEU A 550 3.58 -11.91 -18.39
C LEU A 550 4.19 -10.80 -19.26
N GLN A 551 4.78 -9.76 -18.67
CA GLN A 551 5.30 -8.60 -19.42
C GLN A 551 6.61 -8.86 -20.20
N GLY A 552 7.29 -9.98 -19.95
CA GLY A 552 8.56 -10.33 -20.59
C GLY A 552 9.76 -9.53 -20.03
N CYS A 553 10.92 -9.64 -20.69
CA CYS A 553 12.15 -8.98 -20.24
C CYS A 553 12.30 -7.57 -20.83
N ARG A 554 12.84 -6.62 -20.04
CA ARG A 554 12.99 -5.19 -20.40
C ARG A 554 11.68 -4.58 -20.90
N PRO A 555 10.60 -4.69 -20.13
CA PRO A 555 9.28 -4.20 -20.53
C PRO A 555 9.27 -2.67 -20.61
N THR A 556 8.53 -2.14 -21.58
CA THR A 556 8.05 -0.75 -21.57
C THR A 556 6.75 -0.63 -20.78
N PHE A 557 6.21 0.56 -20.56
CA PHE A 557 4.91 0.74 -19.90
C PHE A 557 3.78 0.05 -20.67
N VAL A 558 3.78 0.16 -22.01
CA VAL A 558 2.81 -0.55 -22.86
C VAL A 558 2.89 -2.07 -22.67
N ALA A 559 4.11 -2.62 -22.55
CA ALA A 559 4.30 -4.05 -22.27
C ALA A 559 3.79 -4.44 -20.88
N GLY A 560 4.08 -3.63 -19.85
CA GLY A 560 3.57 -3.85 -18.49
C GLY A 560 2.04 -3.85 -18.42
N ARG A 561 1.38 -2.88 -19.06
CA ARG A 561 -0.10 -2.81 -19.13
C ARG A 561 -0.66 -4.04 -19.83
N ASN A 562 -0.05 -4.44 -20.94
CA ASN A 562 -0.49 -5.62 -21.68
C ASN A 562 -0.27 -6.91 -20.88
N GLY A 563 0.77 -6.98 -20.04
CA GLY A 563 0.98 -8.06 -19.07
C GLY A 563 -0.18 -8.18 -18.09
N ILE A 564 -0.63 -7.06 -17.50
CA ILE A 564 -1.78 -7.01 -16.58
C ILE A 564 -3.09 -7.42 -17.29
N LEU A 565 -3.32 -6.96 -18.52
CA LEU A 565 -4.47 -7.41 -19.33
C LEU A 565 -4.41 -8.91 -19.65
N GLY A 566 -3.20 -9.44 -19.85
CA GLY A 566 -2.95 -10.87 -20.00
C GLY A 566 -3.29 -11.64 -18.72
N ALA A 567 -2.95 -11.08 -17.55
CA ALA A 567 -3.28 -11.67 -16.26
C ALA A 567 -4.80 -11.73 -16.03
N ASP A 568 -5.55 -10.66 -16.32
CA ASP A 568 -7.02 -10.67 -16.23
C ASP A 568 -7.64 -11.73 -17.13
N THR A 569 -7.11 -11.87 -18.35
CA THR A 569 -7.56 -12.89 -19.30
C THR A 569 -7.28 -14.30 -18.80
N ALA A 570 -6.09 -14.54 -18.25
CA ALA A 570 -5.69 -15.83 -17.72
C ALA A 570 -6.51 -16.22 -16.48
N LEU A 571 -6.75 -15.27 -15.57
CA LEU A 571 -7.53 -15.49 -14.35
C LEU A 571 -8.99 -15.84 -14.68
N ALA A 572 -9.64 -15.06 -15.56
CA ALA A 572 -11.01 -15.34 -16.01
C ALA A 572 -11.14 -16.67 -16.79
N ALA A 573 -10.06 -17.14 -17.41
CA ALA A 573 -10.03 -18.44 -18.09
C ALA A 573 -9.81 -19.61 -17.11
N ALA A 574 -9.08 -19.38 -16.01
CA ALA A 574 -8.76 -20.38 -15.01
C ALA A 574 -9.92 -20.65 -14.06
N ASP A 575 -10.73 -19.64 -13.74
CA ASP A 575 -11.86 -19.78 -12.84
C ASP A 575 -13.10 -19.03 -13.40
N PRO A 576 -14.17 -19.77 -13.79
CA PRO A 576 -15.41 -19.19 -14.33
C PRO A 576 -16.13 -18.21 -13.41
N GLN A 577 -15.82 -18.17 -12.11
CA GLN A 577 -16.38 -17.20 -11.17
C GLN A 577 -15.78 -15.81 -11.35
N TYR A 578 -14.57 -15.71 -11.92
CA TYR A 578 -13.92 -14.43 -12.17
C TYR A 578 -14.46 -13.78 -13.45
N LEU A 579 -15.04 -12.59 -13.29
CA LEU A 579 -15.50 -11.79 -14.42
C LEU A 579 -14.37 -10.89 -14.95
N SER A 580 -14.14 -10.87 -16.28
CA SER A 580 -13.08 -10.07 -16.88
C SER A 580 -13.20 -8.56 -16.60
N ASN A 581 -12.12 -7.97 -16.10
CA ASN A 581 -11.98 -6.56 -15.73
C ASN A 581 -11.26 -5.74 -16.81
N LYS A 582 -11.01 -6.34 -17.98
CA LYS A 582 -10.35 -5.72 -19.12
C LYS A 582 -10.73 -4.25 -19.35
N CYS A 583 -12.02 -3.92 -19.35
CA CYS A 583 -12.44 -2.55 -19.63
C CYS A 583 -12.19 -1.58 -18.47
N ILE A 584 -12.24 -2.04 -17.21
CA ILE A 584 -11.81 -1.24 -16.05
C ILE A 584 -10.32 -0.90 -16.19
N ILE A 585 -9.50 -1.92 -16.49
CA ILE A 585 -8.05 -1.77 -16.68
C ILE A 585 -7.77 -0.78 -17.82
N TRP A 586 -8.40 -0.95 -18.98
CA TRP A 586 -8.23 -0.03 -20.11
C TRP A 586 -8.58 1.41 -19.77
N HIS A 587 -9.71 1.65 -19.10
CA HIS A 587 -10.12 3.01 -18.72
C HIS A 587 -9.17 3.64 -17.70
N ALA A 588 -8.68 2.88 -16.71
CA ALA A 588 -7.69 3.38 -15.75
C ALA A 588 -6.39 3.83 -16.44
N PHE A 589 -5.82 2.98 -17.30
CA PHE A 589 -4.58 3.32 -18.03
C PHE A 589 -4.79 4.41 -19.09
N ALA A 590 -5.88 4.36 -19.85
CA ALA A 590 -6.18 5.35 -20.88
C ALA A 590 -6.41 6.75 -20.28
N ARG A 591 -7.02 6.87 -19.10
CA ARG A 591 -7.18 8.15 -18.39
C ARG A 591 -5.86 8.86 -18.15
N ARG A 592 -4.75 8.12 -18.01
CA ARG A 592 -3.40 8.64 -17.84
C ARG A 592 -2.55 8.57 -19.10
N GLY A 593 -3.17 8.44 -20.27
CA GLY A 593 -2.47 8.53 -21.55
C GLY A 593 -1.77 7.24 -22.00
N LEU A 594 -1.97 6.11 -21.30
CA LEU A 594 -1.47 4.79 -21.71
C LEU A 594 -2.61 3.95 -22.34
N GLY A 595 -3.38 4.56 -23.23
CA GLY A 595 -4.53 4.00 -23.93
C GLY A 595 -4.20 3.09 -25.12
N ASN A 596 -5.23 2.70 -25.85
CA ASN A 596 -5.20 1.64 -26.88
C ASN A 596 -4.12 1.85 -27.94
N ALA A 597 -3.91 3.09 -28.39
CA ALA A 597 -2.92 3.43 -29.41
C ALA A 597 -1.63 4.04 -28.84
N ALA A 598 -1.45 4.04 -27.51
CA ALA A 598 -0.24 4.57 -26.89
C ALA A 598 0.98 3.76 -27.33
N SER A 599 2.10 4.45 -27.53
CA SER A 599 3.36 3.83 -27.94
C SER A 599 4.45 4.23 -26.97
N SER A 600 5.21 3.25 -26.50
CA SER A 600 6.40 3.48 -25.67
C SER A 600 7.65 3.87 -26.46
N GLY A 601 7.67 3.68 -27.79
CA GLY A 601 8.91 3.82 -28.54
C GLY A 601 9.95 2.78 -28.10
N SER A 602 11.17 3.23 -27.80
CA SER A 602 12.31 2.40 -27.41
C SER A 602 12.48 2.30 -25.91
N VAL A 603 12.75 1.09 -25.39
CA VAL A 603 13.11 0.84 -23.97
C VAL A 603 14.29 1.68 -23.43
N ASN A 604 15.14 2.22 -24.31
CA ASN A 604 16.32 3.04 -23.96
C ASN A 604 16.09 4.53 -24.19
N SER A 605 14.83 4.95 -24.31
CA SER A 605 14.47 6.35 -24.43
C SER A 605 13.21 6.59 -23.63
N ARG A 606 13.17 7.74 -22.98
CA ARG A 606 12.00 8.23 -22.25
C ARG A 606 11.35 9.42 -22.94
N THR A 607 11.70 9.67 -24.21
CA THR A 607 11.32 10.90 -24.95
C THR A 607 10.64 10.64 -26.30
N ASP A 608 10.46 9.38 -26.68
CA ASP A 608 9.88 8.93 -27.95
C ASP A 608 8.51 8.24 -27.78
N GLN A 609 7.99 8.23 -26.56
CA GLN A 609 6.65 7.76 -26.26
C GLN A 609 5.57 8.72 -26.78
N THR A 610 4.43 8.16 -27.16
CA THR A 610 3.24 8.88 -27.58
C THR A 610 2.07 8.45 -26.72
N GLN A 611 1.44 9.41 -26.04
CA GLN A 611 0.26 9.16 -25.24
C GLN A 611 -0.99 8.99 -26.10
N ASP A 612 -1.91 8.18 -25.61
CA ASP A 612 -3.25 7.98 -26.17
C ASP A 612 -4.26 7.84 -25.03
N PHE A 613 -5.41 8.47 -25.16
CA PHE A 613 -6.48 8.43 -24.15
C PHE A 613 -7.67 7.57 -24.58
N THR A 614 -7.55 6.85 -25.71
CA THR A 614 -8.63 6.01 -26.22
C THR A 614 -8.60 4.62 -25.58
N VAL A 615 -9.76 3.97 -25.55
CA VAL A 615 -9.90 2.56 -25.17
C VAL A 615 -10.33 1.73 -26.39
N PRO A 616 -10.10 0.39 -26.39
CA PRO A 616 -10.62 -0.48 -27.44
C PRO A 616 -12.12 -0.30 -27.64
N ALA A 617 -12.60 -0.51 -28.88
CA ALA A 617 -14.00 -0.24 -29.25
C ALA A 617 -15.00 -1.03 -28.37
N GLU A 618 -14.65 -2.26 -27.99
CA GLU A 618 -15.45 -3.10 -27.11
C GLU A 618 -15.57 -2.58 -25.66
N CYS A 619 -14.76 -1.59 -25.28
CA CYS A 619 -14.80 -0.96 -23.96
C CYS A 619 -15.43 0.44 -23.97
N GLN A 620 -15.93 0.91 -25.12
CA GLN A 620 -16.58 2.22 -25.25
C GLN A 620 -18.08 2.17 -24.93
N SER A 621 -18.74 1.09 -25.34
CA SER A 621 -20.18 0.91 -25.15
C SER A 621 -20.52 -0.56 -24.95
N PHE A 622 -21.53 -0.81 -24.13
CA PHE A 622 -21.96 -2.15 -23.73
C PHE A 622 -23.43 -2.38 -24.06
N GLN A 623 -23.78 -3.64 -24.27
CA GLN A 623 -25.14 -4.10 -24.48
C GLN A 623 -25.66 -4.77 -23.21
N VAL A 624 -26.76 -4.23 -22.68
CA VAL A 624 -27.51 -4.79 -21.55
C VAL A 624 -28.73 -5.50 -22.11
N GLN A 625 -28.65 -6.83 -22.14
CA GLN A 625 -29.73 -7.68 -22.61
C GLN A 625 -30.78 -7.84 -21.52
N VAL A 626 -32.05 -7.60 -21.81
CA VAL A 626 -33.15 -7.81 -20.85
C VAL A 626 -33.99 -9.00 -21.31
N ASN A 627 -34.07 -10.03 -20.47
CA ASN A 627 -34.84 -11.24 -20.69
C ASN A 627 -36.01 -11.27 -19.70
N VAL A 628 -37.23 -11.36 -20.22
CA VAL A 628 -38.46 -11.33 -19.41
C VAL A 628 -39.18 -12.67 -19.53
N THR A 629 -39.51 -13.26 -18.38
CA THR A 629 -40.32 -14.48 -18.26
C THR A 629 -41.59 -14.18 -17.48
N GLY A 630 -42.75 -14.61 -17.97
CA GLY A 630 -44.05 -14.43 -17.29
C GLY A 630 -44.84 -13.18 -17.71
N PRO A 631 -46.03 -12.95 -17.13
CA PRO A 631 -46.95 -11.89 -17.52
C PRO A 631 -46.60 -10.56 -16.87
N GLY A 632 -45.74 -9.79 -17.53
CA GLY A 632 -45.38 -8.43 -17.13
C GLY A 632 -44.48 -7.73 -18.15
N THR A 633 -44.17 -6.46 -17.90
CA THR A 633 -43.36 -5.63 -18.79
C THR A 633 -42.21 -4.96 -18.03
N VAL A 634 -41.12 -4.68 -18.76
CA VAL A 634 -39.95 -3.97 -18.24
C VAL A 634 -39.76 -2.70 -19.05
N GLY A 635 -39.66 -1.56 -18.37
CA GLY A 635 -39.33 -0.26 -18.95
C GLY A 635 -37.90 0.14 -18.62
N PRO A 636 -37.10 0.66 -19.58
CA PRO A 636 -37.41 0.87 -20.99
C PRO A 636 -37.60 -0.46 -21.77
N SER A 637 -38.46 -0.45 -22.80
CA SER A 637 -38.81 -1.64 -23.59
C SER A 637 -37.79 -1.98 -24.70
N ALA A 638 -36.78 -1.14 -24.91
CA ALA A 638 -35.68 -1.42 -25.82
C ALA A 638 -34.77 -2.51 -25.22
N SER A 639 -34.55 -3.61 -25.95
CA SER A 639 -33.63 -4.68 -25.56
C SER A 639 -32.90 -5.19 -26.82
N PRO A 640 -31.56 -5.24 -26.84
CA PRO A 640 -30.65 -4.79 -25.78
C PRO A 640 -30.66 -3.25 -25.60
N VAL A 641 -30.37 -2.79 -24.38
CA VAL A 641 -30.11 -1.36 -24.08
C VAL A 641 -28.61 -1.10 -24.26
N THR A 642 -28.26 -0.05 -25.01
CA THR A 642 -26.87 0.40 -25.10
C THR A 642 -26.54 1.32 -23.93
N ALA A 643 -25.43 1.04 -23.24
CA ALA A 643 -24.87 1.84 -22.16
C ALA A 643 -23.43 2.27 -22.48
N ALA A 644 -23.03 3.46 -22.06
CA ALA A 644 -21.63 3.85 -22.00
C ALA A 644 -20.93 3.21 -20.80
N TYR A 645 -19.60 3.30 -20.75
CA TYR A 645 -18.82 2.88 -19.60
C TYR A 645 -19.20 3.65 -18.33
N GLU A 646 -19.39 2.92 -17.24
CA GLU A 646 -19.84 3.41 -15.92
C GLU A 646 -21.27 3.98 -15.86
N ASP A 647 -22.07 3.86 -16.93
CA ASP A 647 -23.50 4.17 -16.85
C ASP A 647 -24.20 3.28 -15.80
N VAL A 648 -25.15 3.87 -15.09
CA VAL A 648 -26.05 3.17 -14.17
C VAL A 648 -27.46 3.22 -14.76
N LEU A 649 -28.02 2.05 -15.07
CA LEU A 649 -29.33 1.95 -15.71
C LEU A 649 -30.41 1.57 -14.70
N GLY A 650 -31.57 2.23 -14.79
CA GLY A 650 -32.77 1.90 -14.02
C GLY A 650 -33.84 1.27 -14.91
N PHE A 651 -34.45 0.19 -14.42
CA PHE A 651 -35.52 -0.54 -15.08
C PHE A 651 -36.75 -0.61 -14.19
N THR A 652 -37.90 -0.14 -14.68
CA THR A 652 -39.19 -0.26 -13.98
C THR A 652 -39.88 -1.56 -14.39
N LEU A 653 -40.13 -2.43 -13.41
CA LEU A 653 -40.78 -3.73 -13.57
C LEU A 653 -42.28 -3.58 -13.27
N MET A 654 -43.13 -3.93 -14.23
CA MET A 654 -44.58 -3.78 -14.15
C MET A 654 -45.23 -5.15 -14.38
N PRO A 655 -45.59 -5.91 -13.31
CA PRO A 655 -46.38 -7.13 -13.48
C PRO A 655 -47.76 -6.80 -14.05
N ASP A 656 -48.34 -7.72 -14.82
CA ASP A 656 -49.72 -7.61 -15.28
C ASP A 656 -50.70 -7.61 -14.08
N ALA A 657 -51.96 -7.22 -14.33
CA ALA A 657 -52.96 -7.08 -13.27
C ALA A 657 -53.10 -8.35 -12.41
N GLY A 658 -52.76 -8.22 -11.12
CA GLY A 658 -52.80 -9.30 -10.13
C GLY A 658 -51.53 -10.15 -10.03
N GLY A 659 -50.54 -9.94 -10.90
CA GLY A 659 -49.24 -10.61 -10.83
C GLY A 659 -48.27 -9.95 -9.85
N THR A 660 -47.14 -10.61 -9.61
CA THR A 660 -46.05 -10.14 -8.74
C THR A 660 -44.70 -10.26 -9.45
N ILE A 661 -43.70 -9.49 -9.00
CA ILE A 661 -42.31 -9.66 -9.42
C ILE A 661 -41.75 -10.84 -8.62
N ALA A 662 -41.37 -11.93 -9.29
CA ALA A 662 -40.80 -13.11 -8.67
C ALA A 662 -39.31 -12.91 -8.40
N SER A 663 -38.56 -12.46 -9.42
CA SER A 663 -37.15 -12.12 -9.30
C SER A 663 -36.71 -11.14 -10.40
N ALA A 664 -35.63 -10.42 -10.13
CA ALA A 664 -34.88 -9.67 -11.12
C ALA A 664 -33.41 -9.71 -10.74
N GLU A 665 -32.57 -10.30 -11.60
CA GLU A 665 -31.16 -10.59 -11.30
C GLU A 665 -30.29 -10.34 -12.54
N GLY A 666 -28.98 -10.18 -12.32
CA GLY A 666 -27.99 -9.98 -13.39
C GLY A 666 -27.43 -8.56 -13.46
N CYS A 667 -26.40 -8.35 -14.28
CA CYS A 667 -25.67 -7.08 -14.38
C CYS A 667 -25.20 -6.50 -13.01
N GLU A 668 -24.99 -7.39 -12.02
CA GLU A 668 -24.63 -7.03 -10.65
C GLU A 668 -25.59 -5.97 -10.04
N GLY A 669 -26.84 -5.93 -10.50
CA GLY A 669 -27.84 -4.94 -10.10
C GLY A 669 -28.66 -5.32 -8.86
N THR A 670 -29.48 -4.39 -8.39
CA THR A 670 -30.32 -4.56 -7.20
C THR A 670 -31.77 -4.19 -7.49
N LEU A 671 -32.70 -5.01 -6.97
CA LEU A 671 -34.15 -4.74 -7.03
C LEU A 671 -34.61 -4.03 -5.75
N THR A 672 -35.17 -2.83 -5.89
CA THR A 672 -35.84 -2.12 -4.78
C THR A 672 -37.26 -1.77 -5.18
N GLY A 673 -38.24 -2.40 -4.52
CA GLY A 673 -39.65 -2.28 -4.91
C GLY A 673 -39.87 -2.80 -6.32
N SER A 674 -40.31 -1.93 -7.23
CA SER A 674 -40.51 -2.24 -8.65
C SER A 674 -39.38 -1.74 -9.55
N THR A 675 -38.27 -1.24 -9.00
CA THR A 675 -37.16 -0.69 -9.78
C THR A 675 -35.91 -1.55 -9.63
N PHE A 676 -35.43 -2.10 -10.74
CA PHE A 676 -34.14 -2.77 -10.82
C PHE A 676 -33.08 -1.78 -11.29
N THR A 677 -32.02 -1.58 -10.51
CA THR A 677 -30.93 -0.65 -10.84
C THR A 677 -29.64 -1.44 -11.04
N THR A 678 -29.00 -1.31 -12.19
CA THR A 678 -27.72 -1.98 -12.45
C THR A 678 -26.61 -1.37 -11.59
N ARG A 679 -25.54 -2.12 -11.36
CA ARG A 679 -24.26 -1.49 -11.02
C ARG A 679 -23.68 -0.74 -12.22
N PRO A 680 -22.64 0.10 -12.05
CA PRO A 680 -21.94 0.74 -13.16
C PRO A 680 -21.52 -0.29 -14.22
N ILE A 681 -21.95 -0.06 -15.46
CA ILE A 681 -21.75 -1.00 -16.57
C ILE A 681 -20.31 -0.92 -17.09
N VAL A 682 -19.60 -2.04 -17.04
CA VAL A 682 -18.20 -2.16 -17.51
C VAL A 682 -17.98 -3.30 -18.51
N ARG A 683 -19.06 -4.04 -18.81
CA ARG A 683 -19.09 -5.19 -19.71
C ARG A 683 -20.52 -5.45 -20.17
N ASN A 684 -20.67 -6.17 -21.28
CA ASN A 684 -21.97 -6.68 -21.70
C ASN A 684 -22.52 -7.60 -20.60
N CYS A 685 -23.80 -7.49 -20.31
CA CYS A 685 -24.44 -8.27 -19.26
C CYS A 685 -25.91 -8.53 -19.60
N THR A 686 -26.53 -9.46 -18.88
CA THR A 686 -27.94 -9.80 -19.03
C THR A 686 -28.67 -9.56 -17.71
N ILE A 687 -29.89 -9.02 -17.80
CA ILE A 687 -30.86 -8.94 -16.71
C ILE A 687 -31.94 -9.97 -17.00
N ALA A 688 -32.18 -10.88 -16.05
CA ALA A 688 -33.27 -11.84 -16.09
C ALA A 688 -34.38 -11.37 -15.13
N VAL A 689 -35.58 -11.12 -15.66
CA VAL A 689 -36.75 -10.72 -14.89
C VAL A 689 -37.81 -11.80 -14.99
N VAL A 690 -38.35 -12.22 -13.85
CA VAL A 690 -39.41 -13.21 -13.75
C VAL A 690 -40.63 -12.59 -13.07
N PHE A 691 -41.79 -12.71 -13.72
CA PHE A 691 -43.09 -12.34 -13.18
C PHE A 691 -43.92 -13.59 -12.90
N ASP A 692 -44.57 -13.63 -11.74
CA ASP A 692 -45.54 -14.66 -11.41
C ASP A 692 -46.95 -14.18 -11.81
N GLY A 693 -47.71 -15.05 -12.48
CA GLY A 693 -49.12 -14.81 -12.77
C GLY A 693 -50.01 -15.01 -11.54
N VAL A 694 -51.25 -14.52 -11.62
CA VAL A 694 -52.29 -14.82 -10.61
C VAL A 694 -52.50 -16.33 -10.56
N PRO A 695 -52.32 -17.03 -9.42
CA PRO A 695 -52.73 -18.42 -9.31
C PRO A 695 -54.24 -18.49 -9.59
N PRO A 696 -54.73 -19.43 -10.42
CA PRO A 696 -56.15 -19.51 -10.74
C PRO A 696 -56.94 -19.57 -9.44
N LEU A 697 -57.97 -18.72 -9.31
CA LEU A 697 -58.92 -18.82 -8.21
C LEU A 697 -59.39 -20.28 -8.14
N PRO A 698 -59.36 -20.94 -6.97
CA PRO A 698 -59.92 -22.28 -6.88
C PRO A 698 -61.39 -22.20 -7.30
N ASP A 699 -61.80 -23.04 -8.26
CA ASP A 699 -63.14 -23.11 -8.86
C ASP A 699 -64.28 -23.46 -7.85
N ALA A 700 -64.08 -23.31 -6.55
CA ALA A 700 -64.96 -23.83 -5.51
C ALA A 700 -65.20 -22.86 -4.34
N ILE A 701 -65.76 -21.66 -4.60
CA ILE A 701 -66.40 -20.85 -3.54
C ILE A 701 -67.84 -20.39 -3.90
N PHE A 702 -68.32 -20.60 -5.13
CA PHE A 702 -69.71 -20.21 -5.49
C PHE A 702 -70.65 -21.38 -5.85
N ALA A 703 -70.30 -22.63 -5.51
CA ALA A 703 -71.15 -23.78 -5.82
C ALA A 703 -72.27 -24.05 -4.80
N ASP A 704 -72.15 -23.58 -3.55
CA ASP A 704 -73.17 -23.83 -2.53
C ASP A 704 -73.89 -22.52 -2.18
N GLY A 705 -75.03 -22.33 -2.83
CA GLY A 705 -75.91 -21.20 -2.65
C GLY A 705 -76.45 -21.08 -1.22
N PHE A 706 -76.69 -19.84 -0.82
CA PHE A 706 -77.57 -19.50 0.30
C PHE A 706 -78.96 -20.11 0.05
N GLU A 707 -79.36 -21.12 0.81
CA GLU A 707 -80.77 -21.44 0.99
C GLU A 707 -81.35 -20.51 2.07
N GLU A 708 -82.26 -19.62 1.67
CA GLU A 708 -83.19 -18.99 2.60
C GLU A 708 -84.33 -19.96 2.99
N PRO A 709 -84.82 -19.94 4.23
CA PRO A 709 -85.88 -20.82 4.69
C PRO A 709 -87.25 -20.29 4.27
N ALA A 710 -88.02 -21.09 3.52
CA ALA A 710 -89.45 -20.85 3.32
C ALA A 710 -90.25 -21.41 4.51
N THR A 711 -91.04 -20.54 5.15
CA THR A 711 -92.17 -20.85 6.05
C THR A 711 -93.48 -20.64 5.27
N PRO A 712 -94.63 -21.24 5.66
CA PRO A 712 -95.12 -21.46 7.03
C PRO A 712 -95.28 -22.91 7.49
#